data_AF-A0A7Y5VDK9-F1
#
_entry.id   AF-A0A7Y5VDK9-F1
#
_cell.length_a   1.000
_cell.length_b   1.000
_cell.length_c   1.000
_cell.angle_alpha   90.00
_cell.angle_beta   90.00
_cell.angle_gamma   90.00
#
_symmetry.space_group_name_H-M   'P 1'
#
loop_
_entity.id
_entity.type
_entity.pdbx_description
1 polymer ?
#
loop_
_entity_poly.entity_id
_entity_poly.type
_entity_poly.pdbx_seq_one_letter_code
_entity_poly.pdbx_strand_id
1 'polypeptide(L)'
;MLFVFTYNALAQSPVNKVWHTSFGEPLASFDWTASAVDAAGNVYTTGNTRLSNDKIAAYTTKHDSLGNLVWDQEFEATGIDASYGVAIQLDGSGNVYIAGAAYSASSLHFDFLVIKYENDGDQVWYATRNGTGNGDDNASALIVDGAQNVYVTDPSKGVGTQMDFMTLKLFANGTAHWAKRYDYAQLDEAPVAIRFLNTTTIEVSGGSASSDTTWDIAAVRYKLPTGLSGPNYRREAFDIDFERPLGLARDEQGDFYVCGSAPSDSTGYDMVFARLDTALNVVWDLTFDGGGFDDAALNISLDDNGDVLATGYVGLDSSGQQTALATLKLAGDDGSLLWQKNYGSLAATGRRFAGRRVVSDEAGNVIVAGEVTEGSLSHFLTLKYDSQGRYEWERSYAGNSSGLNRPTAVLVTGEGETLVGGLSAEGGTPTYVWIKYEEFKRDEEYVPGPDSLPAYALNEVIVRFSPHVVNTAFVDNLSLNWGRVEQIITDTALIALMDSTLGAGGLLGRWKLIRIFHKLKSTTTHLTGRTGESVQIPRVWSAFILNIGEAEVKHPVSVSMALDSLPYRYIRYAHPNYVLRFPTASLLSGANDPLYDDQHSLWDTPNTAFDDAHINIEPAWDIVDNAESWSSREVKIAQFDTGVQFTHEDLGCEGCPGLSGSVVTRALWFNNDTIIDLANYPVEELDVSPLAPDTSGHGTRAAGIMAAVRNNEKGIAGIAGGNAEEGQAGALLNSYRIIAESGYSTITYLTDAILYELMLPQGGGDIFCIEAQLVVPGESTGGASLPQAKLLREQIEMAYDLEVIQTTARGNNGNVNDNTEIIYPAMYKDNWLISVGASGVNGEHLDATAPPEINNGSLGESFRTSYGADVDIIAPGTSNIIYSTVRNDSSNTSYTFFNGTSAALPHMTGTSALLLYHSRDELSQEDVEHLLEYSAFDIENNNPLINYPSGYDIYNGWGRLDAGRALEMIDPEHDNLRVVHFEFEGDYDHEDMVCSGQPECPFMLTNGFRDLCTEEAIDNGSSAILRKVYVPFNIPIASEYGIEPVDLDDPDKPAWWVRSSNAGLWNKPVYDSQTGQYIVTPGNQLFFDQEPEYENGYLTGKIAGYQILVDPNDLGCALDTIFPEEILTFPTHFTGPPKLKFSLLASAPSDFVGPVVISSQREPKKKQLPVIAYPNPAKHEVQIKYELEQSAQVSLAIFNTGGQFVHGIDYAIQPPGQYAQTIGLNDLAPGMYFCTFVSDRFYHTIKLIKL
;
A
#
# COMPACT_ATOMS: atom_id res chain seq x y z
N MET A 1 -34.80 10.70 2.53
CA MET A 1 -34.72 12.13 2.91
C MET A 1 -33.37 12.61 2.40
N LEU A 2 -33.30 13.57 1.47
CA LEU A 2 -32.01 13.94 0.85
C LEU A 2 -31.15 14.74 1.84
N PHE A 3 -30.03 14.15 2.27
CA PHE A 3 -28.93 14.88 2.90
C PHE A 3 -27.77 14.96 1.91
N VAL A 4 -27.55 16.14 1.35
CA VAL A 4 -26.33 16.46 0.61
C VAL A 4 -25.29 16.87 1.65
N PHE A 5 -24.46 15.93 2.09
CA PHE A 5 -23.22 16.27 2.77
C PHE A 5 -22.19 16.66 1.72
N THR A 6 -21.62 17.85 1.87
CA THR A 6 -20.36 18.21 1.21
C THR A 6 -19.25 17.44 1.90
N TYR A 7 -18.85 16.30 1.32
CA TYR A 7 -17.76 15.48 1.82
C TYR A 7 -16.43 16.21 1.64
N ASN A 8 -15.90 16.76 2.72
CA ASN A 8 -14.46 17.03 2.81
C ASN A 8 -13.81 15.72 3.26
N ALA A 9 -13.40 14.88 2.31
CA ALA A 9 -12.40 13.86 2.60
C ALA A 9 -11.09 14.58 2.99
N LEU A 10 -10.38 14.03 3.99
CA LEU A 10 -9.10 14.56 4.45
C LEU A 10 -8.02 14.12 3.47
N ALA A 11 -7.80 14.93 2.44
CA ALA A 11 -6.85 14.64 1.37
C ALA A 11 -5.41 14.59 1.89
N GLN A 12 -4.88 13.38 2.08
CA GLN A 12 -3.46 13.14 2.35
C GLN A 12 -2.68 13.04 1.04
N SER A 13 -1.58 13.78 0.95
CA SER A 13 -0.84 14.02 -0.29
C SER A 13 0.36 13.07 -0.52
N PRO A 14 0.58 12.58 -1.75
CA PRO A 14 1.81 11.87 -2.14
C PRO A 14 3.14 12.59 -1.86
N VAL A 15 3.91 12.10 -0.88
CA VAL A 15 5.26 12.62 -0.57
C VAL A 15 6.39 11.72 -1.05
N ASN A 16 7.17 12.23 -2.01
CA ASN A 16 8.42 11.63 -2.47
C ASN A 16 9.61 12.10 -1.61
N LYS A 17 10.57 11.21 -1.32
CA LYS A 17 11.94 11.65 -1.01
C LYS A 17 12.70 11.74 -2.34
N VAL A 18 12.79 12.95 -2.89
CA VAL A 18 13.25 13.20 -4.27
C VAL A 18 14.74 12.98 -4.39
N TRP A 19 15.50 13.55 -3.46
CA TRP A 19 16.93 13.36 -3.35
C TRP A 19 17.37 13.41 -1.89
N HIS A 20 18.55 12.85 -1.65
CA HIS A 20 19.36 13.13 -0.46
C HIS A 20 20.81 13.27 -0.91
N THR A 21 21.59 14.06 -0.18
CA THR A 21 23.02 14.26 -0.44
C THR A 21 23.79 14.23 0.88
N SER A 22 24.97 13.60 0.87
CA SER A 22 25.88 13.50 2.02
C SER A 22 27.19 14.23 1.71
N PHE A 23 27.67 15.11 2.59
CA PHE A 23 28.91 15.88 2.38
C PHE A 23 29.67 16.24 3.66
N GLY A 24 30.98 16.48 3.52
CA GLY A 24 31.89 16.85 4.61
C GLY A 24 32.13 15.74 5.65
N GLU A 25 33.13 15.96 6.51
CA GLU A 25 33.44 15.10 7.66
C GLU A 25 33.42 15.92 8.97
N PRO A 26 32.25 16.44 9.42
CA PRO A 26 32.11 17.19 10.67
C PRO A 26 32.48 16.39 11.92
N LEU A 27 32.92 17.10 12.96
CA LEU A 27 33.10 16.53 14.28
C LEU A 27 31.75 16.34 14.99
N ALA A 28 31.43 15.09 15.36
CA ALA A 28 30.22 14.75 16.14
C ALA A 28 30.07 15.49 17.47
N SER A 29 31.15 16.10 17.99
CA SER A 29 31.15 16.83 19.27
C SER A 29 30.59 18.26 19.17
N PHE A 30 30.35 18.79 17.96
CA PHE A 30 29.86 20.15 17.76
C PHE A 30 28.73 20.19 16.73
N ASP A 31 27.49 20.40 17.20
CA ASP A 31 26.31 20.64 16.35
C ASP A 31 26.29 22.07 15.74
N TRP A 32 27.45 22.72 15.64
CA TRP A 32 27.58 24.06 15.08
C TRP A 32 27.40 23.98 13.56
N THR A 33 26.17 24.27 13.14
CA THR A 33 25.78 24.37 11.74
C THR A 33 24.56 25.28 11.62
N ALA A 34 24.52 26.02 10.53
CA ALA A 34 23.37 26.82 10.14
C ALA A 34 23.17 26.72 8.63
N SER A 35 21.95 27.00 8.18
CA SER A 35 21.56 26.80 6.79
C SER A 35 20.56 27.83 6.34
N ALA A 36 20.57 28.12 5.05
CA ALA A 36 19.65 29.04 4.41
C ALA A 36 19.23 28.49 3.04
N VAL A 37 18.04 28.85 2.59
CA VAL A 37 17.55 28.55 1.23
C VAL A 37 17.35 29.87 0.49
N ASP A 38 17.69 29.91 -0.80
CA ASP A 38 17.39 31.07 -1.65
C ASP A 38 16.06 30.90 -2.42
N ALA A 39 15.61 31.97 -3.07
CA ALA A 39 14.35 31.98 -3.83
C ALA A 39 14.34 31.06 -5.07
N ALA A 40 15.44 30.38 -5.40
CA ALA A 40 15.50 29.34 -6.43
C ALA A 40 15.58 27.91 -5.85
N GLY A 41 15.42 27.77 -4.54
CA GLY A 41 15.49 26.48 -3.84
C GLY A 41 16.90 25.95 -3.63
N ASN A 42 17.95 26.77 -3.84
CA ASN A 42 19.33 26.34 -3.55
C ASN A 42 19.58 26.37 -2.04
N VAL A 43 20.18 25.31 -1.50
CA VAL A 43 20.46 25.18 -0.07
C VAL A 43 21.92 25.49 0.22
N TYR A 44 22.14 26.40 1.15
CA TYR A 44 23.46 26.77 1.64
C TYR A 44 23.62 26.24 3.06
N THR A 45 24.73 25.57 3.35
CA THR A 45 25.05 25.05 4.69
C THR A 45 26.41 25.55 5.11
N THR A 46 26.54 25.97 6.36
CA THR A 46 27.85 26.20 6.99
C THR A 46 28.02 25.35 8.24
N GLY A 47 29.26 25.05 8.59
CA GLY A 47 29.60 24.20 9.73
C GLY A 47 31.10 23.92 9.78
N ASN A 48 31.50 22.67 9.95
CA ASN A 48 32.89 22.26 10.08
C ASN A 48 33.21 20.96 9.31
N THR A 49 34.45 20.78 8.89
CA THR A 49 34.93 19.52 8.29
C THR A 49 36.35 19.20 8.75
N ARG A 50 36.69 17.92 8.90
CA ARG A 50 38.07 17.48 9.09
C ARG A 50 38.82 17.52 7.76
N LEU A 51 39.99 18.13 7.77
CA LEU A 51 40.91 18.16 6.65
C LEU A 51 41.90 16.99 6.68
N SER A 52 42.52 16.71 5.53
CA SER A 52 43.58 15.68 5.38
C SER A 52 44.84 15.90 6.24
N ASN A 53 44.97 17.05 6.90
CA ASN A 53 46.04 17.41 7.83
C ASN A 53 45.61 17.31 9.32
N ASP A 54 44.46 16.68 9.60
CA ASP A 54 43.78 16.57 10.90
C ASP A 54 43.33 17.90 11.55
N LYS A 55 43.48 19.05 10.87
CA LYS A 55 42.82 20.29 11.27
C LYS A 55 41.32 20.25 10.96
N ILE A 56 40.59 21.17 11.56
CA ILE A 56 39.18 21.42 11.26
C ILE A 56 39.06 22.73 10.48
N ALA A 57 38.39 22.71 9.33
CA ALA A 57 38.05 23.90 8.56
C ALA A 57 36.59 24.29 8.78
N ALA A 58 36.28 25.58 8.68
CA ALA A 58 34.91 26.01 8.51
C ALA A 58 34.47 25.60 7.11
N TYR A 59 33.44 24.75 7.01
CA TYR A 59 32.99 24.20 5.74
C TYR A 59 31.69 24.87 5.31
N THR A 60 31.65 25.40 4.10
CA THR A 60 30.44 26.03 3.54
C THR A 60 30.14 25.44 2.18
N THR A 61 28.91 25.00 1.95
CA THR A 61 28.47 24.40 0.69
C THR A 61 27.25 25.12 0.13
N LYS A 62 27.12 25.09 -1.20
CA LYS A 62 25.89 25.42 -1.93
C LYS A 62 25.45 24.22 -2.76
N HIS A 63 24.23 23.76 -2.56
CA HIS A 63 23.57 22.74 -3.37
C HIS A 63 22.44 23.36 -4.20
N ASP A 64 22.21 22.86 -5.41
CA ASP A 64 21.07 23.26 -6.21
C ASP A 64 19.76 22.61 -5.71
N SER A 65 18.62 23.02 -6.27
CA SER A 65 17.29 22.47 -5.93
C SER A 65 17.10 20.98 -6.30
N LEU A 66 18.06 20.39 -7.01
CA LEU A 66 18.15 18.96 -7.35
C LEU A 66 19.14 18.19 -6.45
N GLY A 67 19.74 18.86 -5.45
CA GLY A 67 20.67 18.27 -4.50
C GLY A 67 22.10 18.11 -5.01
N ASN A 68 22.45 18.65 -6.19
CA ASN A 68 23.82 18.61 -6.70
C ASN A 68 24.67 19.68 -6.00
N LEU A 69 25.91 19.35 -5.64
CA LEU A 69 26.88 20.33 -5.17
C LEU A 69 27.23 21.31 -6.30
N VAL A 70 26.95 22.60 -6.09
CA VAL A 70 27.31 23.69 -7.01
C VAL A 70 28.72 24.19 -6.73
N TRP A 71 29.02 24.42 -5.44
CA TRP A 71 30.36 24.73 -4.94
C TRP A 71 30.46 24.40 -3.45
N ASP A 72 31.67 24.13 -2.99
CA ASP A 72 32.04 24.08 -1.58
C ASP A 72 33.30 24.92 -1.30
N GLN A 73 33.50 25.25 -0.03
CA GLN A 73 34.62 26.03 0.47
C GLN A 73 35.08 25.49 1.83
N GLU A 74 36.33 25.03 1.89
CA GLU A 74 37.05 24.69 3.11
C GLU A 74 37.88 25.90 3.56
N PHE A 75 37.55 26.50 4.70
CA PHE A 75 38.22 27.69 5.20
C PHE A 75 39.08 27.44 6.46
N GLU A 76 40.37 27.76 6.35
CA GLU A 76 41.30 27.87 7.49
C GLU A 76 41.70 29.34 7.74
N ALA A 77 41.44 29.85 8.95
CA ALA A 77 42.03 31.12 9.38
C ALA A 77 43.57 31.00 9.56
N THR A 78 44.32 32.04 9.20
CA THR A 78 45.79 31.99 9.23
C THR A 78 46.33 31.93 10.67
N GLY A 79 47.07 30.87 10.99
CA GLY A 79 47.66 30.66 12.33
C GLY A 79 46.72 29.99 13.34
N ILE A 80 45.59 29.48 12.89
CA ILE A 80 44.53 28.83 13.67
C ILE A 80 44.57 27.31 13.44
N ASP A 81 44.14 26.53 14.43
CA ASP A 81 44.18 25.07 14.42
C ASP A 81 42.83 24.44 14.04
N ALA A 82 41.71 25.10 14.37
CA ALA A 82 40.37 24.70 13.97
C ALA A 82 39.47 25.92 13.68
N SER A 83 38.70 25.89 12.60
CA SER A 83 37.69 26.91 12.24
C SER A 83 36.31 26.28 12.11
N TYR A 84 35.25 27.02 12.48
CA TYR A 84 33.86 26.54 12.51
C TYR A 84 32.91 27.63 11.99
N GLY A 85 31.92 27.26 11.18
CA GLY A 85 30.74 28.08 10.90
C GLY A 85 29.62 27.82 11.91
N VAL A 86 28.94 28.87 12.35
CA VAL A 86 27.87 28.82 13.36
C VAL A 86 26.57 29.44 12.85
N ALA A 87 26.66 30.53 12.08
CA ALA A 87 25.52 31.24 11.50
C ALA A 87 25.81 31.63 10.03
N ILE A 88 24.76 31.66 9.21
CA ILE A 88 24.81 32.01 7.78
C ILE A 88 23.73 33.04 7.45
N GLN A 89 24.07 34.02 6.62
CA GLN A 89 23.15 35.00 6.05
C GLN A 89 23.42 35.16 4.56
N LEU A 90 22.36 35.25 3.76
CA LEU A 90 22.42 35.61 2.34
C LEU A 90 22.05 37.09 2.15
N ASP A 91 22.68 37.78 1.19
CA ASP A 91 22.17 39.05 0.67
C ASP A 91 21.30 38.87 -0.59
N GLY A 92 20.63 39.95 -1.02
CA GLY A 92 19.74 39.93 -2.20
C GLY A 92 20.43 39.69 -3.55
N SER A 93 21.76 39.50 -3.58
CA SER A 93 22.52 39.07 -4.75
C SER A 93 22.98 37.61 -4.66
N GLY A 94 22.66 36.91 -3.55
CA GLY A 94 23.10 35.54 -3.27
C GLY A 94 24.49 35.44 -2.65
N ASN A 95 25.10 36.55 -2.21
CA ASN A 95 26.39 36.48 -1.53
C ASN A 95 26.23 35.91 -0.13
N VAL A 96 27.23 35.15 0.32
CA VAL A 96 27.16 34.37 1.55
C VAL A 96 28.03 34.99 2.62
N TYR A 97 27.45 35.20 3.80
CA TYR A 97 28.13 35.77 4.96
C TYR A 97 28.04 34.76 6.10
N ILE A 98 29.19 34.28 6.56
CA ILE A 98 29.31 33.31 7.65
C ILE A 98 29.79 34.02 8.90
N ALA A 99 29.23 33.67 10.05
CA ALA A 99 29.81 33.95 11.36
C ALA A 99 30.09 32.63 12.09
N GLY A 100 31.14 32.61 12.91
CA GLY A 100 31.55 31.43 13.66
C GLY A 100 32.78 31.67 14.52
N ALA A 101 33.64 30.67 14.64
CA ALA A 101 34.73 30.64 15.61
C ALA A 101 36.03 30.04 15.05
N ALA A 102 37.17 30.48 15.58
CA ALA A 102 38.52 30.15 15.15
C ALA A 102 39.40 29.82 16.37
N TYR A 103 39.61 28.53 16.64
CA TYR A 103 40.36 28.02 17.79
C TYR A 103 41.87 27.94 17.54
N SER A 104 42.68 28.52 18.44
CA SER A 104 44.12 28.29 18.46
C SER A 104 44.53 27.43 19.67
N ALA A 105 45.22 26.33 19.39
CA ALA A 105 45.85 25.49 20.42
C ALA A 105 47.01 26.21 21.14
N SER A 106 47.46 27.37 20.64
CA SER A 106 48.49 28.20 21.28
C SER A 106 47.95 29.10 22.39
N SER A 107 46.71 29.58 22.26
CA SER A 107 45.97 30.33 23.30
C SER A 107 45.08 29.42 24.14
N LEU A 108 44.70 28.24 23.61
CA LEU A 108 43.62 27.37 24.11
C LEU A 108 42.24 28.06 24.08
N HIS A 109 42.06 29.03 23.19
CA HIS A 109 40.85 29.85 23.09
C HIS A 109 40.36 30.01 21.65
N PHE A 110 39.06 30.28 21.52
CA PHE A 110 38.40 30.65 20.27
C PHE A 110 38.42 32.17 20.06
N ASP A 111 38.83 32.63 18.88
CA ASP A 111 38.55 33.99 18.37
C ASP A 111 37.29 33.94 17.49
N PHE A 112 36.48 35.00 17.42
CA PHE A 112 35.34 34.98 16.48
C PHE A 112 35.85 35.04 15.04
N LEU A 113 35.08 34.47 14.13
CA LEU A 113 35.32 34.45 12.69
C LEU A 113 34.11 35.02 11.94
N VAL A 114 34.35 35.89 10.94
CA VAL A 114 33.38 36.25 9.90
C VAL A 114 34.01 36.07 8.53
N ILE A 115 33.29 35.44 7.59
CA ILE A 115 33.73 35.20 6.20
C ILE A 115 32.69 35.77 5.24
N LYS A 116 33.12 36.36 4.13
CA LYS A 116 32.27 36.67 2.98
C LYS A 116 32.71 35.88 1.74
N TYR A 117 31.76 35.24 1.07
CA TYR A 117 31.86 34.71 -0.28
C TYR A 117 30.92 35.46 -1.24
N GLU A 118 31.27 35.55 -2.52
CA GLU A 118 30.29 35.87 -3.56
C GLU A 118 29.41 34.63 -3.87
N ASN A 119 28.34 34.79 -4.65
CA ASN A 119 27.35 33.74 -4.96
C ASN A 119 27.92 32.50 -5.70
N ASP A 120 29.09 32.64 -6.33
CA ASP A 120 29.83 31.55 -7.01
C ASP A 120 30.81 30.81 -6.08
N GLY A 121 30.92 31.21 -4.80
CA GLY A 121 31.79 30.60 -3.81
C GLY A 121 33.16 31.27 -3.68
N ASP A 122 33.48 32.29 -4.48
CA ASP A 122 34.78 32.99 -4.37
C ASP A 122 34.88 33.77 -3.05
N GLN A 123 35.92 33.49 -2.25
CA GLN A 123 36.16 34.14 -0.97
C GLN A 123 36.63 35.59 -1.15
N VAL A 124 35.83 36.55 -0.67
CA VAL A 124 36.13 37.99 -0.79
C VAL A 124 37.06 38.47 0.32
N TRP A 125 36.72 38.13 1.56
CA TRP A 125 37.47 38.48 2.76
C TRP A 125 37.04 37.61 3.93
N TYR A 126 37.90 37.54 4.95
CA TYR A 126 37.52 37.10 6.29
C TYR A 126 38.06 38.10 7.32
N ALA A 127 37.45 38.10 8.50
CA ALA A 127 37.89 38.86 9.65
C ALA A 127 37.87 37.95 10.88
N THR A 128 38.96 37.92 11.64
CA THR A 128 38.99 37.38 13.00
C THR A 128 39.27 38.49 13.99
N ARG A 129 38.87 38.30 15.25
CA ARG A 129 39.30 39.16 16.36
C ARG A 129 39.22 38.40 17.67
N ASN A 130 40.31 38.53 18.42
CA ASN A 130 40.40 38.19 19.82
C ASN A 130 39.82 39.33 20.70
N GLY A 131 39.06 38.95 21.71
CA GLY A 131 38.44 39.80 22.71
C GLY A 131 39.46 40.46 23.63
N THR A 132 39.02 41.47 24.37
CA THR A 132 39.96 42.21 25.24
C THR A 132 40.56 41.35 26.36
N GLY A 133 39.85 40.29 26.79
CA GLY A 133 40.30 39.36 27.82
C GLY A 133 41.28 38.28 27.35
N ASN A 134 41.44 38.05 26.04
CA ASN A 134 42.15 36.88 25.48
C ASN A 134 41.56 35.54 25.94
N GLY A 135 40.23 35.46 26.06
CA GLY A 135 39.49 34.22 26.30
C GLY A 135 38.74 33.79 25.04
N ASP A 136 37.66 33.03 25.22
CA ASP A 136 36.81 32.60 24.10
C ASP A 136 35.90 33.73 23.60
N ASP A 137 35.74 33.80 22.27
CA ASP A 137 34.87 34.71 21.53
C ASP A 137 34.20 33.91 20.39
N ASN A 138 32.90 33.63 20.49
CA ASN A 138 32.20 32.73 19.57
C ASN A 138 30.98 33.41 18.92
N ALA A 139 31.03 33.77 17.64
CA ALA A 139 29.90 34.48 17.03
C ALA A 139 28.63 33.62 16.97
N SER A 140 27.51 34.15 17.49
CA SER A 140 26.24 33.45 17.60
C SER A 140 25.24 33.83 16.50
N ALA A 141 25.23 35.09 16.07
CA ALA A 141 24.33 35.57 15.03
C ALA A 141 24.92 36.74 14.21
N LEU A 142 24.49 36.87 12.96
CA LEU A 142 24.81 38.01 12.09
C LEU A 142 23.59 38.52 11.30
N ILE A 143 23.68 39.76 10.83
CA ILE A 143 22.78 40.37 9.81
C ILE A 143 23.59 41.26 8.87
N VAL A 144 23.05 41.53 7.68
CA VAL A 144 23.70 42.35 6.63
C VAL A 144 22.75 43.46 6.19
N ASP A 145 23.24 44.71 6.10
CA ASP A 145 22.44 45.82 5.53
C ASP A 145 22.51 45.89 4.00
N GLY A 146 21.59 46.62 3.37
CA GLY A 146 21.56 46.81 1.91
C GLY A 146 22.78 47.55 1.31
N ALA A 147 23.76 47.94 2.12
CA ALA A 147 25.08 48.42 1.69
C ALA A 147 26.19 47.39 1.98
N GLN A 148 25.83 46.12 2.16
CA GLN A 148 26.70 44.97 2.47
C GLN A 148 27.53 45.12 3.74
N ASN A 149 27.15 45.99 4.68
CA ASN A 149 27.84 46.01 5.98
C ASN A 149 27.31 44.89 6.86
N VAL A 150 28.21 44.15 7.51
CA VAL A 150 27.89 43.03 8.39
C VAL A 150 27.79 43.54 9.83
N TYR A 151 26.79 43.06 10.55
CA TYR A 151 26.66 43.22 12.00
C TYR A 151 26.65 41.83 12.61
N VAL A 152 27.52 41.61 13.59
CA VAL A 152 27.71 40.29 14.22
C VAL A 152 27.72 40.48 15.74
N THR A 153 27.27 39.47 16.47
CA THR A 153 27.31 39.44 17.93
C THR A 153 27.87 38.12 18.45
N ASP A 154 28.59 38.21 19.57
CA ASP A 154 29.39 37.15 20.17
C ASP A 154 29.39 37.30 21.70
N PRO A 155 29.30 36.21 22.49
CA PRO A 155 29.78 36.24 23.86
C PRO A 155 31.31 36.31 23.80
N SER A 156 31.90 37.34 24.42
CA SER A 156 33.33 37.66 24.34
C SER A 156 33.90 37.86 25.72
N LYS A 157 35.08 37.30 26.02
CA LYS A 157 35.71 37.53 27.33
C LYS A 157 36.32 38.92 27.47
N GLY A 158 35.97 39.65 28.53
CA GLY A 158 36.56 40.96 28.85
C GLY A 158 37.77 40.88 29.80
N VAL A 159 38.40 42.04 30.07
CA VAL A 159 39.53 42.11 31.03
C VAL A 159 38.98 42.23 32.44
N GLY A 160 38.99 41.12 33.18
CA GLY A 160 38.47 41.08 34.55
C GLY A 160 36.94 41.06 34.63
N THR A 161 36.27 40.71 33.53
CA THR A 161 34.85 40.35 33.46
C THR A 161 34.73 38.91 32.98
N GLN A 162 33.50 38.42 32.88
CA GLN A 162 33.17 37.08 32.42
C GLN A 162 32.99 37.09 30.89
N MET A 163 32.13 36.24 30.33
CA MET A 163 31.69 36.38 28.95
C MET A 163 30.69 37.54 28.88
N ASP A 164 30.93 38.57 28.08
CA ASP A 164 30.00 39.71 27.96
C ASP A 164 29.44 39.83 26.54
N PHE A 165 28.28 40.49 26.34
CA PHE A 165 27.75 40.76 24.99
C PHE A 165 28.73 41.64 24.20
N MET A 166 29.36 41.09 23.18
CA MET A 166 30.08 41.85 22.17
C MET A 166 29.23 41.96 20.90
N THR A 167 29.28 43.13 20.27
CA THR A 167 28.60 43.43 19.02
C THR A 167 29.51 44.26 18.13
N LEU A 168 29.66 43.87 16.88
CA LEU A 168 30.51 44.55 15.91
C LEU A 168 29.71 44.99 14.68
N LYS A 169 30.11 46.13 14.10
CA LYS A 169 29.84 46.45 12.70
C LYS A 169 31.14 46.32 11.91
N LEU A 170 31.12 45.52 10.85
CA LEU A 170 32.12 45.50 9.79
C LEU A 170 31.61 46.26 8.57
N PHE A 171 32.49 46.96 7.87
CA PHE A 171 32.20 47.48 6.53
C PHE A 171 32.12 46.33 5.52
N ALA A 172 31.56 46.58 4.33
CA ALA A 172 31.48 45.61 3.22
C ALA A 172 32.83 45.02 2.73
N ASN A 173 33.96 45.57 3.20
CA ASN A 173 35.32 45.07 2.96
C ASN A 173 35.93 44.29 4.16
N GLY A 174 35.12 43.92 5.14
CA GLY A 174 35.54 43.20 6.36
C GLY A 174 36.22 44.04 7.44
N THR A 175 36.53 45.32 7.19
CA THR A 175 37.20 46.16 8.19
C THR A 175 36.23 46.63 9.27
N ALA A 176 36.65 46.54 10.54
CA ALA A 176 35.81 46.92 11.68
C ALA A 176 35.51 48.43 11.69
N HIS A 177 34.22 48.79 11.70
CA HIS A 177 33.74 50.17 11.85
C HIS A 177 33.57 50.55 13.32
N TRP A 178 32.95 49.68 14.12
CA TRP A 178 32.91 49.78 15.57
C TRP A 178 32.73 48.41 16.21
N ALA A 179 33.08 48.33 17.50
CA ALA A 179 32.75 47.24 18.40
C ALA A 179 32.20 47.81 19.71
N LYS A 180 31.28 47.10 20.35
CA LYS A 180 30.60 47.51 21.58
C LYS A 180 30.44 46.30 22.50
N ARG A 181 30.67 46.54 23.79
CA ARG A 181 30.49 45.58 24.88
C ARG A 181 29.32 46.05 25.74
N TYR A 182 28.41 45.14 26.08
CA TYR A 182 27.43 45.30 27.15
C TYR A 182 27.76 44.25 28.23
N ASP A 183 27.80 44.72 29.46
CA ASP A 183 28.13 44.01 30.71
C ASP A 183 27.21 44.61 31.78
N TYR A 184 26.43 43.79 32.48
CA TYR A 184 25.48 44.24 33.50
C TYR A 184 26.03 44.20 34.93
N ALA A 185 26.87 43.21 35.25
CA ALA A 185 27.23 42.88 36.63
C ALA A 185 28.66 42.31 36.80
N GLN A 186 29.48 42.31 35.74
CA GLN A 186 30.73 41.55 35.61
C GLN A 186 30.50 40.03 35.64
N LEU A 187 29.33 39.58 35.19
CA LEU A 187 28.86 38.20 35.15
C LEU A 187 28.59 37.77 33.70
N ASP A 188 28.33 36.48 33.49
CA ASP A 188 28.21 35.92 32.14
C ASP A 188 26.95 36.39 31.38
N GLU A 189 27.15 36.66 30.08
CA GLU A 189 26.12 37.05 29.13
C GLU A 189 26.31 36.31 27.80
N ALA A 190 25.20 35.83 27.24
CA ALA A 190 25.14 35.03 26.02
C ALA A 190 24.18 35.69 25.01
N PRO A 191 24.70 36.47 24.03
CA PRO A 191 23.85 37.05 23.00
C PRO A 191 23.43 35.94 22.01
N VAL A 192 22.15 35.87 21.68
CA VAL A 192 21.56 34.80 20.87
C VAL A 192 21.14 35.29 19.49
N ALA A 193 20.60 36.52 19.39
CA ALA A 193 20.04 37.05 18.15
C ALA A 193 20.42 38.53 17.93
N ILE A 194 20.48 38.93 16.66
CA ILE A 194 20.71 40.31 16.21
C ILE A 194 19.75 40.65 15.04
N ARG A 195 19.14 41.84 15.06
CA ARG A 195 18.10 42.24 14.08
C ARG A 195 18.12 43.76 13.80
N PHE A 196 17.71 44.17 12.60
CA PHE A 196 17.29 45.57 12.37
C PHE A 196 15.92 45.81 13.00
N LEU A 197 15.83 46.68 14.01
CA LEU A 197 14.55 47.17 14.54
C LEU A 197 13.92 48.18 13.57
N ASN A 198 14.76 48.91 12.85
CA ASN A 198 14.41 49.81 11.75
C ASN A 198 15.69 50.22 11.01
N THR A 199 15.57 51.07 9.98
CA THR A 199 16.70 51.58 9.18
C THR A 199 17.77 52.34 9.96
N THR A 200 17.53 52.69 11.23
CA THR A 200 18.45 53.47 12.07
C THR A 200 18.94 52.75 13.32
N THR A 201 18.41 51.57 13.64
CA THR A 201 18.66 50.88 14.92
C THR A 201 18.71 49.37 14.71
N ILE A 202 19.77 48.75 15.22
CA ILE A 202 19.79 47.30 15.45
C ILE A 202 19.56 47.00 16.91
N GLU A 203 19.12 45.79 17.20
CA GLU A 203 19.00 45.25 18.55
C GLU A 203 19.69 43.89 18.61
N VAL A 204 20.40 43.65 19.72
CA VAL A 204 20.98 42.37 20.10
C VAL A 204 20.25 41.87 21.33
N SER A 205 19.91 40.58 21.40
CA SER A 205 19.22 40.00 22.54
C SER A 205 19.72 38.61 22.92
N GLY A 206 19.63 38.30 24.20
CA GLY A 206 20.04 37.01 24.77
C GLY A 206 19.94 37.02 26.29
N GLY A 207 20.56 36.03 26.93
CA GLY A 207 20.62 35.93 28.38
C GLY A 207 21.74 36.78 28.98
N SER A 208 21.51 37.38 30.14
CA SER A 208 22.53 38.09 30.93
C SER A 208 22.36 37.77 32.40
N ALA A 209 23.42 37.31 33.06
CA ALA A 209 23.37 36.95 34.47
C ALA A 209 23.17 38.18 35.37
N SER A 210 22.32 38.03 36.39
CA SER A 210 22.21 38.94 37.55
C SER A 210 22.80 38.33 38.82
N SER A 211 23.02 37.02 38.83
CA SER A 211 23.84 36.30 39.82
C SER A 211 24.46 35.06 39.16
N ASP A 212 25.40 34.38 39.85
CA ASP A 212 26.03 33.12 39.38
C ASP A 212 25.00 32.01 39.01
N THR A 213 23.75 32.13 39.45
CA THR A 213 22.67 31.15 39.20
C THR A 213 21.38 31.79 38.67
N THR A 214 21.39 33.05 38.23
CA THR A 214 20.16 33.76 37.78
C THR A 214 20.43 34.50 36.49
N TRP A 215 19.66 34.17 35.44
CA TRP A 215 19.78 34.76 34.11
C TRP A 215 18.52 35.55 33.75
N ASP A 216 18.71 36.80 33.36
CA ASP A 216 17.67 37.69 32.86
C ASP A 216 17.72 37.74 31.32
N ILE A 217 16.62 38.06 30.63
CA ILE A 217 16.72 38.48 29.22
C ILE A 217 17.12 39.95 29.15
N ALA A 218 18.11 40.22 28.30
CA ALA A 218 18.59 41.57 27.97
C ALA A 218 18.45 41.84 26.47
N ALA A 219 18.07 43.06 26.12
CA ALA A 219 18.00 43.57 24.76
C ALA A 219 18.74 44.92 24.65
N VAL A 220 19.82 44.93 23.87
CA VAL A 220 20.76 46.04 23.73
C VAL A 220 20.59 46.68 22.36
N ARG A 221 20.17 47.95 22.34
CA ARG A 221 19.94 48.71 21.09
C ARG A 221 21.16 49.50 20.68
N TYR A 222 21.55 49.43 19.41
CA TYR A 222 22.65 50.23 18.85
C TYR A 222 22.17 51.11 17.69
N LYS A 223 22.42 52.41 17.78
CA LYS A 223 22.06 53.39 16.74
C LYS A 223 23.05 53.37 15.58
N LEU A 224 22.53 53.09 14.39
CA LEU A 224 23.26 53.11 13.14
C LEU A 224 23.52 54.56 12.67
N PRO A 225 24.67 54.83 12.01
CA PRO A 225 25.82 53.93 11.83
C PRO A 225 26.76 53.89 13.05
N THR A 226 26.50 54.68 14.09
CA THR A 226 27.48 55.05 15.14
C THR A 226 27.82 53.98 16.18
N GLY A 227 26.96 52.98 16.39
CA GLY A 227 27.10 52.02 17.48
C GLY A 227 26.92 52.64 18.87
N LEU A 228 26.30 53.83 18.97
CA LEU A 228 25.91 54.39 20.27
C LEU A 228 24.76 53.56 20.83
N SER A 229 24.88 53.12 22.09
CA SER A 229 23.79 52.43 22.78
C SER A 229 22.58 53.36 22.93
N GLY A 230 21.40 52.80 22.70
CA GLY A 230 20.12 53.41 23.01
C GLY A 230 19.74 53.18 24.49
N PRO A 231 18.45 53.33 24.85
CA PRO A 231 17.93 52.62 26.01
C PRO A 231 18.15 51.11 25.79
N ASN A 232 18.81 50.47 26.75
CA ASN A 232 18.86 49.02 26.85
C ASN A 232 17.69 48.57 27.72
N TYR A 233 17.12 47.43 27.38
CA TYR A 233 16.03 46.81 28.12
C TYR A 233 16.58 45.56 28.81
N ARG A 234 16.12 45.33 30.03
CA ARG A 234 16.41 44.14 30.81
C ARG A 234 15.20 43.90 31.69
N ARG A 235 14.76 42.65 31.82
CA ARG A 235 13.81 42.25 32.85
C ARG A 235 14.58 41.69 34.04
N GLU A 236 14.63 42.40 35.15
CA GLU A 236 15.23 41.89 36.40
C GLU A 236 14.30 40.84 37.02
N ALA A 237 14.77 39.60 37.12
CA ALA A 237 14.01 38.42 37.51
C ALA A 237 12.82 38.11 36.58
N PHE A 238 12.74 36.85 36.14
CA PHE A 238 11.46 36.34 35.68
C PHE A 238 10.60 35.98 36.89
N ASP A 239 9.38 36.52 36.98
CA ASP A 239 8.28 35.90 37.73
C ASP A 239 7.69 34.67 36.99
N ILE A 240 8.53 33.98 36.20
CA ILE A 240 8.21 32.84 35.34
C ILE A 240 9.45 31.93 35.36
N ASP A 241 9.39 30.72 35.91
CA ASP A 241 10.58 30.01 36.42
C ASP A 241 11.55 29.38 35.36
N PHE A 242 11.87 30.08 34.26
CA PHE A 242 12.82 29.64 33.22
C PHE A 242 14.23 29.33 33.78
N GLU A 243 14.47 28.07 34.15
CA GLU A 243 15.82 27.58 34.41
C GLU A 243 16.62 27.35 33.13
N ARG A 244 15.95 27.04 32.01
CA ARG A 244 16.62 26.67 30.75
C ARG A 244 15.91 27.27 29.51
N PRO A 245 16.16 28.54 29.14
CA PRO A 245 15.73 29.06 27.84
C PRO A 245 16.51 28.37 26.70
N LEU A 246 15.80 27.82 25.72
CA LEU A 246 16.36 27.00 24.63
C LEU A 246 16.01 27.53 23.22
N GLY A 247 14.95 28.33 23.09
CA GLY A 247 14.54 28.94 21.82
C GLY A 247 14.10 30.39 21.98
N LEU A 248 14.29 31.17 20.90
CA LEU A 248 13.89 32.57 20.81
C LEU A 248 13.40 32.87 19.39
N ALA A 249 12.17 33.37 19.28
CA ALA A 249 11.56 33.92 18.06
C ALA A 249 11.08 35.36 18.29
N ARG A 250 10.69 36.07 17.22
CA ARG A 250 10.19 37.45 17.26
C ARG A 250 9.26 37.76 16.10
N ASP A 251 8.24 38.57 16.34
CA ASP A 251 7.27 39.01 15.31
C ASP A 251 7.72 40.28 14.56
N GLU A 252 6.92 40.72 13.58
CA GLU A 252 7.17 41.93 12.81
C GLU A 252 7.20 43.19 13.70
N GLN A 253 6.35 43.25 14.71
CA GLN A 253 6.20 44.36 15.66
C GLN A 253 7.46 44.52 16.54
N GLY A 254 8.18 43.41 16.76
CA GLY A 254 9.46 43.37 17.47
C GLY A 254 9.39 42.73 18.85
N ASP A 255 8.23 42.19 19.22
CA ASP A 255 8.05 41.43 20.46
C ASP A 255 8.84 40.12 20.37
N PHE A 256 9.08 39.52 21.53
CA PHE A 256 9.94 38.37 21.73
C PHE A 256 9.10 37.18 22.18
N TYR A 257 9.41 36.00 21.67
CA TYR A 257 8.79 34.75 22.09
C TYR A 257 9.89 33.79 22.52
N VAL A 258 9.84 33.34 23.76
CA VAL A 258 10.89 32.51 24.39
C VAL A 258 10.30 31.13 24.68
N CYS A 259 11.06 30.06 24.44
CA CYS A 259 10.73 28.72 24.92
C CYS A 259 11.87 28.11 25.72
N GLY A 260 11.54 27.18 26.62
CA GLY A 260 12.51 26.49 27.46
C GLY A 260 11.87 25.45 28.38
N SER A 261 12.53 25.20 29.51
CA SER A 261 11.95 24.47 30.63
C SER A 261 12.23 25.09 32.01
N ALA A 262 11.38 24.74 32.97
CA ALA A 262 11.37 25.19 34.37
C ALA A 262 11.11 24.01 35.32
N PRO A 263 11.58 24.02 36.57
CA PRO A 263 11.15 23.04 37.57
C PRO A 263 9.66 23.21 37.90
N SER A 264 8.96 22.12 38.19
CA SER A 264 7.58 22.18 38.71
C SER A 264 7.45 21.83 40.18
N ASP A 265 6.24 22.03 40.74
CA ASP A 265 5.89 21.61 42.11
C ASP A 265 5.80 20.08 42.24
N SER A 266 5.67 19.37 41.11
CA SER A 266 5.89 17.94 40.92
C SER A 266 7.37 17.63 40.62
N THR A 267 7.78 16.36 40.71
CA THR A 267 9.18 15.99 40.46
C THR A 267 9.51 15.94 38.97
N GLY A 268 9.83 17.09 38.36
CA GLY A 268 10.22 17.17 36.96
C GLY A 268 10.61 18.59 36.49
N TYR A 269 10.76 18.71 35.17
CA TYR A 269 10.83 19.97 34.44
C TYR A 269 9.59 20.09 33.56
N ASP A 270 8.94 21.24 33.50
CA ASP A 270 7.82 21.52 32.60
C ASP A 270 8.30 22.42 31.44
N MET A 271 7.59 22.42 30.31
CA MET A 271 7.85 23.40 29.24
C MET A 271 7.39 24.79 29.66
N VAL A 272 8.14 25.83 29.31
CA VAL A 272 7.72 27.22 29.56
C VAL A 272 7.85 28.08 28.30
N PHE A 273 6.85 28.93 28.10
CA PHE A 273 6.74 29.89 27.00
C PHE A 273 6.44 31.29 27.54
N ALA A 274 6.94 32.32 26.87
CA ALA A 274 6.58 33.70 27.20
C ALA A 274 6.66 34.62 25.98
N ARG A 275 5.67 35.51 25.84
CA ARG A 275 5.74 36.69 24.96
C ARG A 275 6.16 37.91 25.77
N LEU A 276 7.18 38.61 25.31
CA LEU A 276 7.66 39.87 25.90
C LEU A 276 7.52 41.00 24.87
N ASP A 277 7.09 42.18 25.30
CA ASP A 277 6.98 43.34 24.41
C ASP A 277 8.37 43.86 23.97
N THR A 278 8.41 44.80 23.02
CA THR A 278 9.64 45.51 22.63
C THR A 278 10.38 46.24 23.77
N ALA A 279 9.88 46.25 25.01
CA ALA A 279 10.55 46.77 26.20
C ALA A 279 10.90 45.68 27.24
N LEU A 280 10.71 44.40 26.89
CA LEU A 280 10.87 43.20 27.73
C LEU A 280 9.88 43.07 28.90
N ASN A 281 8.74 43.75 28.85
CA ASN A 281 7.63 43.46 29.76
C ASN A 281 6.92 42.18 29.31
N VAL A 282 6.50 41.33 30.24
CA VAL A 282 5.66 40.16 29.90
C VAL A 282 4.31 40.64 29.36
N VAL A 283 3.94 40.13 28.19
CA VAL A 283 2.59 40.24 27.64
C VAL A 283 1.75 39.06 28.13
N TRP A 284 2.29 37.85 27.99
CA TRP A 284 1.76 36.61 28.55
C TRP A 284 2.87 35.59 28.78
N ASP A 285 2.59 34.59 29.61
CA ASP A 285 3.43 33.44 29.87
C ASP A 285 2.58 32.18 30.09
N LEU A 286 3.18 31.02 29.83
CA LEU A 286 2.53 29.71 29.88
C LEU A 286 3.53 28.65 30.35
N THR A 287 3.16 27.88 31.37
CA THR A 287 3.79 26.59 31.69
C THR A 287 2.93 25.46 31.16
N PHE A 288 3.57 24.43 30.61
CA PHE A 288 2.92 23.25 30.05
C PHE A 288 3.60 21.98 30.57
N ASP A 289 2.84 21.20 31.34
CA ASP A 289 3.14 19.84 31.79
C ASP A 289 2.37 18.85 30.91
N GLY A 290 3.10 17.97 30.21
CA GLY A 290 2.56 16.94 29.34
C GLY A 290 2.59 15.52 29.91
N GLY A 291 3.16 15.29 31.11
CA GLY A 291 3.40 13.92 31.61
C GLY A 291 3.79 13.76 33.08
N GLY A 292 3.97 14.83 33.85
CA GLY A 292 4.40 14.80 35.25
C GLY A 292 5.87 14.38 35.46
N PHE A 293 6.68 14.47 34.40
CA PHE A 293 8.10 14.10 34.34
C PHE A 293 8.91 15.21 33.65
N ASP A 294 10.15 14.94 33.21
CA ASP A 294 10.97 15.94 32.52
C ASP A 294 10.48 16.20 31.09
N ASP A 295 9.98 17.41 30.87
CA ASP A 295 9.57 18.01 29.60
C ASP A 295 10.51 19.17 29.22
N ALA A 296 10.66 19.45 27.92
CA ALA A 296 11.34 20.66 27.45
C ALA A 296 10.92 21.10 26.03
N ALA A 297 10.65 22.39 25.86
CA ALA A 297 10.51 23.02 24.56
C ALA A 297 11.89 23.35 23.97
N LEU A 298 12.29 22.65 22.90
CA LEU A 298 13.63 22.73 22.31
C LEU A 298 13.75 23.75 21.17
N ASN A 299 12.63 24.13 20.54
CA ASN A 299 12.61 25.12 19.47
C ASN A 299 11.25 25.83 19.39
N ILE A 300 11.29 27.08 18.92
CA ILE A 300 10.15 27.97 18.72
C ILE A 300 10.30 28.75 17.41
N SER A 301 9.21 28.91 16.69
CA SER A 301 9.06 29.79 15.52
C SER A 301 7.66 30.42 15.52
N LEU A 302 7.36 31.27 14.55
CA LEU A 302 6.06 31.91 14.37
C LEU A 302 5.52 31.59 12.97
N ASP A 303 4.20 31.51 12.83
CA ASP A 303 3.53 31.50 11.52
C ASP A 303 3.25 32.93 11.00
N ASP A 304 2.69 33.04 9.78
CA ASP A 304 2.36 34.32 9.15
C ASP A 304 1.25 35.12 9.87
N ASN A 305 0.51 34.50 10.80
CA ASN A 305 -0.46 35.20 11.66
C ASN A 305 0.20 35.74 12.95
N GLY A 306 1.43 35.33 13.25
CA GLY A 306 2.11 35.58 14.52
C GLY A 306 1.78 34.56 15.61
N ASP A 307 1.12 33.44 15.28
CA ASP A 307 0.91 32.36 16.24
C ASP A 307 2.22 31.60 16.50
N VAL A 308 2.37 31.13 17.73
CA VAL A 308 3.59 30.46 18.18
C VAL A 308 3.56 28.98 17.79
N LEU A 309 4.60 28.55 17.09
CA LEU A 309 4.88 27.15 16.81
C LEU A 309 6.01 26.69 17.73
N ALA A 310 5.79 25.65 18.52
CA ALA A 310 6.79 25.11 19.43
C ALA A 310 6.95 23.60 19.27
N THR A 311 8.18 23.11 19.47
CA THR A 311 8.44 21.66 19.49
C THR A 311 9.53 21.28 20.49
N GLY A 312 9.47 20.04 20.97
CA GLY A 312 10.38 19.54 22.00
C GLY A 312 10.06 18.10 22.39
N TYR A 313 10.13 17.79 23.67
CA TYR A 313 9.73 16.47 24.18
C TYR A 313 8.97 16.55 25.49
N VAL A 314 8.09 15.58 25.72
CA VAL A 314 7.46 15.32 27.03
C VAL A 314 7.98 14.00 27.61
N GLY A 315 8.21 13.96 28.92
CA GLY A 315 8.69 12.80 29.65
C GLY A 315 7.57 11.79 29.90
N LEU A 316 7.86 10.50 29.67
CA LEU A 316 6.88 9.41 29.83
C LEU A 316 7.21 8.48 31.00
N ASP A 317 8.43 8.55 31.55
CA ASP A 317 8.82 7.78 32.71
C ASP A 317 9.79 8.51 33.64
N SER A 318 9.87 8.05 34.88
CA SER A 318 10.79 8.55 35.91
C SER A 318 12.26 8.16 35.70
N SER A 319 12.58 7.50 34.58
CA SER A 319 13.95 7.08 34.22
C SER A 319 14.58 7.97 33.15
N GLY A 320 13.80 8.85 32.52
CA GLY A 320 14.20 9.69 31.39
C GLY A 320 14.59 8.88 30.14
N GLN A 321 14.23 7.59 30.08
CA GLN A 321 14.53 6.71 28.94
C GLN A 321 13.40 6.67 27.91
N GLN A 322 12.23 7.23 28.22
CA GLN A 322 11.10 7.32 27.30
C GLN A 322 10.57 8.76 27.26
N THR A 323 10.45 9.30 26.05
CA THR A 323 9.96 10.67 25.79
C THR A 323 9.15 10.69 24.51
N ALA A 324 8.05 11.44 24.45
CA ALA A 324 7.31 11.69 23.21
C ALA A 324 7.78 13.01 22.57
N LEU A 325 7.72 13.12 21.24
CA LEU A 325 7.93 14.40 20.55
C LEU A 325 6.67 15.24 20.69
N ALA A 326 6.80 16.41 21.30
CA ALA A 326 5.69 17.35 21.43
C ALA A 326 5.73 18.42 20.33
N THR A 327 4.57 18.76 19.78
CA THR A 327 4.35 19.90 18.88
C THR A 327 3.15 20.68 19.37
N LEU A 328 3.32 21.97 19.64
CA LEU A 328 2.28 22.85 20.15
C LEU A 328 2.09 24.04 19.19
N LYS A 329 0.83 24.45 19.01
CA LYS A 329 0.49 25.77 18.45
C LYS A 329 -0.22 26.60 19.51
N LEU A 330 0.31 27.79 19.82
CA LEU A 330 -0.27 28.73 20.79
C LEU A 330 -0.68 30.03 20.09
N ALA A 331 -1.78 30.64 20.53
CA ALA A 331 -2.23 31.91 20.01
C ALA A 331 -1.21 33.02 20.30
N GLY A 332 -0.81 33.79 19.29
CA GLY A 332 0.19 34.86 19.46
C GLY A 332 -0.24 35.94 20.45
N ASP A 333 -1.53 36.25 20.52
CA ASP A 333 -2.10 37.34 21.31
C ASP A 333 -2.14 37.09 22.83
N ASP A 334 -2.47 35.87 23.27
CA ASP A 334 -2.68 35.55 24.70
C ASP A 334 -2.00 34.26 25.20
N GLY A 335 -1.29 33.54 24.33
CA GLY A 335 -0.59 32.30 24.67
C GLY A 335 -1.51 31.09 24.85
N SER A 336 -2.81 31.21 24.58
CA SER A 336 -3.75 30.08 24.72
C SER A 336 -3.42 28.95 23.74
N LEU A 337 -3.54 27.71 24.22
CA LEU A 337 -3.27 26.52 23.41
C LEU A 337 -4.34 26.38 22.31
N LEU A 338 -3.92 26.47 21.04
CA LEU A 338 -4.78 26.24 19.88
C LEU A 338 -4.88 24.73 19.59
N TRP A 339 -3.75 24.03 19.59
CA TRP A 339 -3.69 22.56 19.53
C TRP A 339 -2.33 22.02 19.99
N GLN A 340 -2.29 20.73 20.36
CA GLN A 340 -1.08 19.98 20.70
C GLN A 340 -1.08 18.59 20.05
N LYS A 341 0.12 18.04 19.80
CA LYS A 341 0.36 16.66 19.35
C LYS A 341 1.60 16.07 20.01
N ASN A 342 1.48 14.84 20.55
CA ASN A 342 2.53 14.14 21.29
C ASN A 342 2.88 12.80 20.61
N TYR A 343 3.70 12.88 19.58
CA TYR A 343 4.08 11.73 18.76
C TYR A 343 5.01 10.75 19.52
N GLY A 344 4.66 9.46 19.53
CA GLY A 344 5.45 8.41 20.18
C GLY A 344 5.26 8.31 21.70
N SER A 345 4.04 8.53 22.19
CA SER A 345 3.71 8.81 23.60
C SER A 345 3.42 7.61 24.51
N LEU A 346 3.49 6.35 24.05
CA LEU A 346 3.20 5.18 24.90
C LEU A 346 4.42 4.38 25.36
N ALA A 347 4.37 4.01 26.65
CA ALA A 347 5.44 3.39 27.40
C ALA A 347 5.55 1.87 27.16
N ALA A 348 6.30 1.48 26.13
CA ALA A 348 6.73 0.09 25.90
C ALA A 348 7.94 -0.07 24.97
N THR A 349 8.29 0.97 24.19
CA THR A 349 9.21 0.82 23.05
C THR A 349 10.69 0.96 23.40
N GLY A 350 11.03 1.52 24.58
CA GLY A 350 12.41 1.88 24.91
C GLY A 350 13.01 2.96 23.98
N ARG A 351 12.16 3.70 23.27
CA ARG A 351 12.53 4.77 22.34
C ARG A 351 12.38 6.15 22.99
N ARG A 352 13.15 7.10 22.49
CA ARG A 352 13.06 8.53 22.84
C ARG A 352 12.79 9.35 21.61
N PHE A 353 11.72 10.13 21.65
CA PHE A 353 11.34 11.07 20.59
C PHE A 353 11.58 12.50 21.08
N ALA A 354 12.12 13.37 20.22
CA ALA A 354 12.31 14.79 20.52
C ALA A 354 12.29 15.66 19.26
N GLY A 355 11.42 16.67 19.25
CA GLY A 355 11.38 17.68 18.20
C GLY A 355 12.57 18.62 18.30
N ARG A 356 13.29 18.84 17.19
CA ARG A 356 14.52 19.66 17.15
C ARG A 356 14.31 21.01 16.47
N ARG A 357 13.44 21.08 15.46
CA ARG A 357 13.12 22.29 14.68
C ARG A 357 11.65 22.28 14.23
N VAL A 358 11.01 23.45 14.20
CA VAL A 358 9.66 23.64 13.68
C VAL A 358 9.57 24.90 12.81
N VAL A 359 8.85 24.82 11.69
CA VAL A 359 8.57 25.92 10.76
C VAL A 359 7.15 25.77 10.19
N SER A 360 6.65 26.78 9.48
CA SER A 360 5.43 26.68 8.66
C SER A 360 5.68 26.94 7.17
N ASP A 361 4.77 26.46 6.32
CA ASP A 361 4.64 26.89 4.92
C ASP A 361 3.67 28.09 4.77
N GLU A 362 3.58 28.68 3.57
CA GLU A 362 2.69 29.83 3.28
C GLU A 362 1.18 29.50 3.43
N ALA A 363 0.82 28.22 3.54
CA ALA A 363 -0.55 27.78 3.83
C ALA A 363 -0.82 27.62 5.34
N GLY A 364 0.19 27.89 6.19
CA GLY A 364 0.12 27.76 7.64
C GLY A 364 0.20 26.32 8.14
N ASN A 365 0.59 25.36 7.29
CA ASN A 365 0.87 24.00 7.73
C ASN A 365 2.19 23.98 8.52
N VAL A 366 2.30 23.11 9.52
CA VAL A 366 3.43 23.04 10.45
C VAL A 366 4.31 21.84 10.12
N ILE A 367 5.60 22.08 9.87
CA ILE A 367 6.60 21.06 9.57
C ILE A 367 7.57 20.97 10.75
N VAL A 368 7.76 19.76 11.28
CA VAL A 368 8.68 19.47 12.40
C VAL A 368 9.77 18.51 11.93
N ALA A 369 11.02 18.83 12.23
CA ALA A 369 12.13 17.87 12.18
C ALA A 369 12.55 17.49 13.59
N GLY A 370 12.47 16.20 13.89
CA GLY A 370 12.76 15.58 15.19
C GLY A 370 13.67 14.37 15.08
N GLU A 371 14.04 13.84 16.23
CA GLU A 371 14.94 12.71 16.39
C GLU A 371 14.22 11.56 17.10
N VAL A 372 14.43 10.34 16.63
CA VAL A 372 14.02 9.11 17.32
C VAL A 372 15.27 8.34 17.71
N THR A 373 15.44 8.03 19.00
CA THR A 373 16.56 7.24 19.52
C THR A 373 16.07 5.88 19.99
N GLU A 374 16.77 4.80 19.62
CA GLU A 374 16.54 3.42 20.08
C GLU A 374 17.88 2.80 20.49
N GLY A 375 18.12 2.69 21.80
CA GLY A 375 19.42 2.25 22.33
C GLY A 375 20.56 3.19 21.91
N SER A 376 21.45 2.71 21.02
CA SER A 376 22.54 3.51 20.42
C SER A 376 22.26 3.93 18.97
N LEU A 377 21.05 3.70 18.47
CA LEU A 377 20.59 4.15 17.15
C LEU A 377 19.85 5.47 17.31
N SER A 378 19.99 6.37 16.34
CA SER A 378 19.07 7.49 16.17
C SER A 378 18.72 7.65 14.70
N HIS A 379 17.51 8.14 14.40
CA HIS A 379 16.98 8.43 13.05
C HIS A 379 16.39 9.84 13.01
N PHE A 380 16.40 10.50 11.86
CA PHE A 380 15.55 11.68 11.65
C PHE A 380 14.10 11.22 11.54
N LEU A 381 13.19 12.05 12.07
CA LEU A 381 11.75 12.00 11.88
C LEU A 381 11.29 13.37 11.38
N THR A 382 10.55 13.39 10.28
CA THR A 382 9.92 14.60 9.73
C THR A 382 8.43 14.40 9.81
N LEU A 383 7.71 15.36 10.39
CA LEU A 383 6.25 15.35 10.53
C LEU A 383 5.69 16.61 9.84
N LYS A 384 4.57 16.48 9.13
CA LYS A 384 3.75 17.62 8.71
C LYS A 384 2.36 17.51 9.34
N TYR A 385 1.90 18.63 9.87
CA TYR A 385 0.53 18.86 10.29
C TYR A 385 -0.08 19.99 9.46
N ASP A 386 -1.38 19.98 9.22
CA ASP A 386 -2.05 21.14 8.65
C ASP A 386 -2.18 22.29 9.67
N SER A 387 -2.70 23.45 9.23
CA SER A 387 -2.90 24.62 10.10
C SER A 387 -3.79 24.36 11.33
N GLN A 388 -4.61 23.30 11.30
CA GLN A 388 -5.51 22.89 12.38
C GLN A 388 -4.91 21.77 13.27
N GLY A 389 -3.66 21.38 13.02
CA GLY A 389 -2.98 20.34 13.77
C GLY A 389 -3.41 18.92 13.37
N ARG A 390 -4.11 18.72 12.25
CA ARG A 390 -4.37 17.37 11.73
C ARG A 390 -3.10 16.83 11.07
N TYR A 391 -2.89 15.53 11.20
CA TYR A 391 -1.70 14.85 10.67
C TYR A 391 -1.81 14.67 9.15
N GLU A 392 -0.84 15.21 8.41
CA GLU A 392 -0.73 15.12 6.95
C GLU A 392 0.16 13.94 6.56
N TRP A 393 1.42 13.94 6.99
CA TRP A 393 2.38 12.88 6.68
C TRP A 393 3.59 12.83 7.61
N GLU A 394 4.25 11.67 7.65
CA GLU A 394 5.58 11.47 8.27
C GLU A 394 6.61 10.94 7.26
N ARG A 395 7.88 11.23 7.49
CA ARG A 395 9.01 10.57 6.81
C ARG A 395 10.18 10.40 7.77
N SER A 396 10.70 9.18 7.87
CA SER A 396 11.92 8.86 8.64
C SER A 396 13.15 8.71 7.74
N TYR A 397 14.33 8.96 8.30
CA TYR A 397 15.62 8.72 7.65
C TYR A 397 16.64 8.17 8.65
N ALA A 398 17.09 6.94 8.40
CA ALA A 398 18.00 6.21 9.28
C ALA A 398 19.49 6.26 8.86
N GLY A 399 19.79 6.90 7.72
CA GLY A 399 21.13 6.82 7.11
C GLY A 399 21.54 5.41 6.71
N ASN A 400 22.83 5.20 6.49
CA ASN A 400 23.42 3.92 6.10
C ASN A 400 24.05 3.15 7.29
N SER A 401 24.09 3.69 8.52
CA SER A 401 24.71 2.99 9.65
C SER A 401 24.23 3.40 11.04
N SER A 402 24.51 2.52 12.01
CA SER A 402 24.16 2.60 13.42
C SER A 402 25.12 3.49 14.23
N GLY A 403 24.79 4.77 14.45
CA GLY A 403 25.62 5.61 15.32
C GLY A 403 25.04 6.96 15.75
N LEU A 404 24.62 7.81 14.81
CA LEU A 404 24.08 9.14 15.10
C LEU A 404 23.33 9.68 13.88
N ASN A 405 22.04 9.96 13.98
CA ASN A 405 21.30 10.77 13.00
C ASN A 405 20.49 11.83 13.74
N ARG A 406 20.88 13.10 13.63
CA ARG A 406 20.23 14.22 14.32
C ARG A 406 19.95 15.39 13.37
N PRO A 407 18.68 15.80 13.19
CA PRO A 407 18.36 16.98 12.40
C PRO A 407 18.76 18.27 13.13
N THR A 408 19.29 19.22 12.37
CA THR A 408 19.72 20.55 12.82
C THR A 408 19.01 21.68 12.08
N ALA A 409 18.35 21.38 10.95
CA ALA A 409 17.60 22.33 10.15
C ALA A 409 16.33 21.69 9.53
N VAL A 410 15.28 22.48 9.42
CA VAL A 410 14.15 22.25 8.51
C VAL A 410 13.86 23.58 7.83
N LEU A 411 13.65 23.56 6.52
CA LEU A 411 13.40 24.72 5.67
C LEU A 411 12.27 24.38 4.70
N VAL A 412 11.51 25.39 4.28
CA VAL A 412 10.48 25.28 3.24
C VAL A 412 10.89 26.19 2.08
N THR A 413 10.77 25.71 0.83
CA THR A 413 11.02 26.55 -0.35
C THR A 413 9.80 27.42 -0.67
N GLY A 414 9.98 28.46 -1.49
CA GLY A 414 8.85 29.28 -1.98
C GLY A 414 7.85 28.53 -2.89
N GLU A 415 8.08 27.24 -3.18
CA GLU A 415 7.13 26.35 -3.86
C GLU A 415 6.47 25.34 -2.88
N GLY A 416 6.72 25.48 -1.57
CA GLY A 416 6.15 24.62 -0.52
C GLY A 416 6.90 23.31 -0.26
N GLU A 417 8.09 23.14 -0.86
CA GLU A 417 8.87 21.90 -0.75
C GLU A 417 9.61 21.83 0.58
N THR A 418 9.61 20.67 1.24
CA THR A 418 10.24 20.51 2.56
C THR A 418 11.68 20.01 2.43
N LEU A 419 12.61 20.73 3.05
CA LEU A 419 14.02 20.40 3.10
C LEU A 419 14.42 20.12 4.56
N VAL A 420 15.03 18.97 4.84
CA VAL A 420 15.50 18.59 6.18
C VAL A 420 17.01 18.34 6.15
N GLY A 421 17.73 19.00 7.06
CA GLY A 421 19.18 18.98 7.16
C GLY A 421 19.66 18.55 8.54
N GLY A 422 20.78 17.83 8.60
CA GLY A 422 21.33 17.35 9.87
C GLY A 422 22.68 16.65 9.74
N LEU A 423 23.06 15.99 10.84
CA LEU A 423 24.25 15.14 10.93
C LEU A 423 23.83 13.67 10.87
N SER A 424 24.52 12.86 10.05
CA SER A 424 24.29 11.42 9.87
C SER A 424 25.64 10.69 9.91
N ALA A 425 25.76 9.64 10.70
CA ALA A 425 26.97 8.81 10.75
C ALA A 425 26.90 7.70 9.69
N GLU A 426 27.79 7.74 8.70
CA GLU A 426 28.00 6.65 7.73
C GLU A 426 29.29 5.89 8.06
N GLY A 427 29.17 4.63 8.47
CA GLY A 427 30.32 3.80 8.89
C GLY A 427 30.99 4.26 10.19
N GLY A 428 30.36 5.16 10.95
CA GLY A 428 30.91 5.77 12.18
C GLY A 428 31.57 7.14 11.99
N THR A 429 31.74 7.60 10.74
CA THR A 429 32.15 8.99 10.45
C THR A 429 30.89 9.86 10.26
N PRO A 430 30.74 10.98 10.99
CA PRO A 430 29.65 11.92 10.76
C PRO A 430 29.81 12.65 9.42
N THR A 431 28.71 12.79 8.70
CA THR A 431 28.56 13.61 7.49
C THR A 431 27.40 14.58 7.69
N TYR A 432 27.40 15.70 6.96
CA TYR A 432 26.17 16.47 6.78
C TYR A 432 25.27 15.74 5.78
N VAL A 433 23.97 15.69 6.07
CA VAL A 433 22.97 15.17 5.14
C VAL A 433 21.87 16.20 4.94
N TRP A 434 21.47 16.37 3.67
CA TRP A 434 20.22 17.03 3.29
C TRP A 434 19.29 16.07 2.58
N ILE A 435 18.00 16.27 2.81
CA ILE A 435 16.90 15.48 2.26
C ILE A 435 15.84 16.45 1.72
N LYS A 436 15.38 16.24 0.49
CA LYS A 436 14.23 16.96 -0.07
C LYS A 436 13.01 16.05 -0.15
N TYR A 437 11.91 16.54 0.41
CA TYR A 437 10.59 15.98 0.28
C TYR A 437 9.72 16.87 -0.62
N GLU A 438 9.16 16.29 -1.68
CA GLU A 438 8.17 16.95 -2.54
C GLU A 438 6.81 16.29 -2.35
N GLU A 439 5.80 17.13 -2.10
CA GLU A 439 4.41 16.77 -1.91
C GLU A 439 3.64 16.98 -3.22
N PHE A 440 2.78 16.04 -3.59
CA PHE A 440 1.79 16.21 -4.64
C PHE A 440 0.41 16.07 -4.03
N LYS A 441 -0.40 17.13 -4.03
CA LYS A 441 -1.80 17.03 -3.61
C LYS A 441 -2.65 16.31 -4.67
N ARG A 442 -3.25 15.19 -4.30
CA ARG A 442 -4.13 14.36 -5.14
C ARG A 442 -5.58 14.85 -5.07
N ASP A 443 -6.34 14.74 -6.16
CA ASP A 443 -7.78 15.02 -6.16
C ASP A 443 -8.58 13.83 -5.62
N GLU A 444 -9.49 14.08 -4.69
CA GLU A 444 -10.37 13.05 -4.09
C GLU A 444 -11.84 13.18 -4.55
N GLU A 445 -12.10 13.94 -5.62
CA GLU A 445 -13.43 14.03 -6.23
C GLU A 445 -13.76 12.77 -7.04
N TYR A 446 -15.03 12.35 -7.00
CA TYR A 446 -15.54 11.18 -7.72
C TYR A 446 -16.61 11.60 -8.74
N VAL A 447 -16.66 10.89 -9.86
CA VAL A 447 -17.76 11.01 -10.83
C VAL A 447 -18.88 10.06 -10.43
N PRO A 448 -20.14 10.55 -10.31
CA PRO A 448 -21.28 9.69 -10.05
C PRO A 448 -21.66 8.84 -11.27
N GLY A 449 -22.04 7.59 -11.04
CA GLY A 449 -22.63 6.69 -12.02
C GLY A 449 -24.12 6.98 -12.29
N PRO A 450 -24.79 6.13 -13.12
CA PRO A 450 -26.22 6.24 -13.41
C PRO A 450 -27.13 6.10 -12.18
N ASP A 451 -26.65 5.40 -11.13
CA ASP A 451 -27.28 5.27 -9.81
C ASP A 451 -27.08 6.52 -8.92
N SER A 452 -26.36 7.53 -9.41
CA SER A 452 -25.91 8.73 -8.68
C SER A 452 -24.90 8.48 -7.55
N LEU A 453 -24.31 7.28 -7.46
CA LEU A 453 -23.25 6.95 -6.50
C LEU A 453 -21.86 7.06 -7.14
N PRO A 454 -20.78 7.33 -6.38
CA PRO A 454 -19.41 7.36 -6.89
C PRO A 454 -19.04 6.08 -7.68
N ALA A 455 -18.59 6.24 -8.92
CA ALA A 455 -18.23 5.12 -9.81
C ALA A 455 -16.73 5.06 -10.16
N TYR A 456 -16.08 6.21 -10.33
CA TYR A 456 -14.63 6.33 -10.58
C TYR A 456 -14.11 7.69 -10.11
N ALA A 457 -12.82 7.77 -9.77
CA ALA A 457 -12.16 9.02 -9.40
C ALA A 457 -12.05 9.99 -10.60
N LEU A 458 -12.23 11.29 -10.35
CA LEU A 458 -12.51 12.32 -11.37
C LEU A 458 -11.40 12.53 -12.38
N ASN A 459 -10.14 12.47 -11.93
CA ASN A 459 -8.97 12.80 -12.74
C ASN A 459 -8.04 11.59 -12.93
N GLU A 460 -8.55 10.36 -12.89
CA GLU A 460 -7.70 9.17 -12.75
C GLU A 460 -8.00 8.01 -13.70
N VAL A 461 -6.97 7.58 -14.41
CA VAL A 461 -6.98 6.39 -15.26
C VAL A 461 -5.82 5.48 -14.89
N ILE A 462 -6.10 4.23 -14.55
CA ILE A 462 -5.08 3.20 -14.40
C ILE A 462 -4.58 2.85 -15.80
N VAL A 463 -3.27 2.96 -16.02
CA VAL A 463 -2.59 2.61 -17.27
C VAL A 463 -1.55 1.54 -17.00
N ARG A 464 -1.70 0.41 -17.71
CA ARG A 464 -0.80 -0.72 -17.64
C ARG A 464 0.19 -0.65 -18.80
N PHE A 465 1.33 -0.04 -18.57
CA PHE A 465 2.37 0.06 -19.59
C PHE A 465 3.04 -1.29 -19.83
N SER A 466 3.50 -1.51 -21.06
CA SER A 466 4.38 -2.63 -21.36
C SER A 466 5.75 -2.41 -20.69
N PRO A 467 6.31 -3.41 -19.97
CA PRO A 467 7.47 -3.22 -19.08
C PRO A 467 8.73 -2.53 -19.65
N HIS A 468 8.93 -2.52 -20.98
CA HIS A 468 10.11 -1.94 -21.61
C HIS A 468 10.07 -0.44 -21.88
N VAL A 469 8.87 0.16 -21.89
CA VAL A 469 8.73 1.62 -21.98
C VAL A 469 8.78 2.29 -20.61
N VAL A 470 8.90 1.51 -19.52
CA VAL A 470 8.93 2.01 -18.15
C VAL A 470 10.37 2.08 -17.63
N ASN A 471 10.70 3.18 -16.96
CA ASN A 471 11.96 3.39 -16.27
C ASN A 471 12.04 2.52 -15.00
N THR A 472 12.73 1.38 -15.07
CA THR A 472 12.87 0.49 -13.91
C THR A 472 13.62 1.13 -12.74
N ALA A 473 14.50 2.12 -12.97
CA ALA A 473 15.18 2.82 -11.89
C ALA A 473 14.22 3.70 -11.05
N PHE A 474 13.12 4.19 -11.65
CA PHE A 474 12.03 4.81 -10.89
C PHE A 474 11.29 3.74 -10.06
N VAL A 475 10.91 2.63 -10.70
CA VAL A 475 10.17 1.53 -10.06
C VAL A 475 10.93 0.97 -8.86
N ASP A 476 12.23 0.70 -9.00
CA ASP A 476 13.07 0.12 -7.95
C ASP A 476 13.37 1.11 -6.80
N ASN A 477 13.23 2.42 -7.05
CA ASN A 477 13.35 3.45 -6.02
C ASN A 477 12.04 3.61 -5.24
N LEU A 478 11.87 2.80 -4.20
CA LEU A 478 10.70 2.84 -3.29
C LEU A 478 10.56 4.13 -2.46
N SER A 479 11.41 5.14 -2.68
CA SER A 479 11.23 6.50 -2.15
C SER A 479 10.42 7.43 -3.07
N LEU A 480 10.06 6.95 -4.27
CA LEU A 480 9.29 7.69 -5.28
C LEU A 480 7.92 7.02 -5.49
N ASN A 481 6.87 7.65 -4.96
CA ASN A 481 5.47 7.27 -5.10
C ASN A 481 4.83 7.87 -6.36
N TRP A 482 5.35 8.97 -6.88
CA TRP A 482 4.87 9.57 -8.12
C TRP A 482 6.02 10.19 -8.93
N GLY A 483 5.77 10.45 -10.20
CA GLY A 483 6.69 11.17 -11.08
C GLY A 483 5.97 11.69 -12.30
N ARG A 484 6.67 12.50 -13.10
CA ARG A 484 6.15 12.96 -14.39
C ARG A 484 6.17 11.83 -15.42
N VAL A 485 5.27 11.86 -16.40
CA VAL A 485 5.27 10.93 -17.54
C VAL A 485 6.66 10.87 -18.20
N GLU A 486 7.35 12.01 -18.37
CA GLU A 486 8.70 12.08 -18.95
C GLU A 486 9.82 11.46 -18.10
N GLN A 487 9.58 11.23 -16.79
CA GLN A 487 10.53 10.60 -15.87
C GLN A 487 10.33 9.08 -15.77
N ILE A 488 9.08 8.63 -15.96
CA ILE A 488 8.66 7.23 -15.80
C ILE A 488 8.59 6.49 -17.14
N ILE A 489 8.23 7.16 -18.24
CA ILE A 489 8.16 6.58 -19.58
C ILE A 489 9.42 6.94 -20.37
N THR A 490 10.17 5.92 -20.79
CA THR A 490 11.45 6.09 -21.50
C THR A 490 11.29 6.24 -23.02
N ASP A 491 10.18 5.75 -23.59
CA ASP A 491 9.90 5.86 -25.02
C ASP A 491 9.25 7.22 -25.36
N THR A 492 10.08 8.15 -25.83
CA THR A 492 9.63 9.49 -26.29
C THR A 492 8.64 9.46 -27.46
N ALA A 493 8.60 8.40 -28.28
CA ALA A 493 7.61 8.25 -29.34
C ALA A 493 6.26 7.80 -28.77
N LEU A 494 6.25 6.98 -27.70
CA LEU A 494 5.04 6.68 -26.95
C LEU A 494 4.47 7.94 -26.28
N ILE A 495 5.31 8.77 -25.63
CA ILE A 495 4.86 10.04 -25.03
C ILE A 495 4.20 10.93 -26.10
N ALA A 496 4.82 11.07 -27.28
CA ALA A 496 4.24 11.86 -28.37
C ALA A 496 2.94 11.24 -28.93
N LEU A 497 2.86 9.91 -29.02
CA LEU A 497 1.65 9.19 -29.43
C LEU A 497 0.52 9.45 -28.44
N MET A 498 0.74 9.21 -27.14
CA MET A 498 -0.25 9.49 -26.10
C MET A 498 -0.65 10.97 -26.04
N ASP A 499 0.29 11.91 -26.19
CA ASP A 499 0.00 13.34 -26.20
C ASP A 499 -0.93 13.72 -27.36
N SER A 500 -0.70 13.15 -28.54
CA SER A 500 -1.56 13.35 -29.72
C SER A 500 -2.91 12.63 -29.63
N THR A 501 -2.94 11.42 -29.05
CA THR A 501 -4.16 10.61 -28.85
C THR A 501 -5.09 11.22 -27.81
N LEU A 502 -4.53 11.70 -26.70
CA LEU A 502 -5.28 12.44 -25.69
C LEU A 502 -5.56 13.88 -26.12
N GLY A 503 -4.71 14.47 -26.98
CA GLY A 503 -4.78 15.86 -27.40
C GLY A 503 -4.26 16.83 -26.33
N ALA A 504 -3.19 16.47 -25.61
CA ALA A 504 -2.65 17.20 -24.46
C ALA A 504 -1.71 18.38 -24.83
N GLY A 505 -1.57 18.69 -26.12
CA GLY A 505 -0.94 19.94 -26.59
C GLY A 505 0.56 20.06 -26.37
N GLY A 506 1.28 18.94 -26.24
CA GLY A 506 2.70 18.88 -25.89
C GLY A 506 2.98 18.97 -24.39
N LEU A 507 1.96 18.87 -23.53
CA LEU A 507 2.08 18.97 -22.08
C LEU A 507 2.03 17.61 -21.36
N LEU A 508 1.72 16.50 -22.05
CA LEU A 508 1.57 15.19 -21.40
C LEU A 508 2.81 14.76 -20.61
N GLY A 509 4.02 15.09 -21.11
CA GLY A 509 5.27 14.79 -20.41
C GLY A 509 5.34 15.32 -18.97
N ARG A 510 4.56 16.38 -18.66
CA ARG A 510 4.45 17.01 -17.33
C ARG A 510 3.32 16.45 -16.46
N TRP A 511 2.39 15.67 -17.02
CA TRP A 511 1.34 15.01 -16.25
C TRP A 511 1.96 13.98 -15.31
N LYS A 512 1.24 13.64 -14.24
CA LYS A 512 1.77 12.78 -13.17
C LYS A 512 1.31 11.33 -13.35
N LEU A 513 2.25 10.42 -13.20
CA LEU A 513 2.00 8.98 -13.01
C LEU A 513 2.27 8.67 -11.53
N ILE A 514 1.25 8.12 -10.86
CA ILE A 514 1.30 7.67 -9.47
C ILE A 514 1.54 6.15 -9.45
N ARG A 515 2.47 5.71 -8.63
CA ARG A 515 2.75 4.29 -8.34
C ARG A 515 1.51 3.69 -7.67
N ILE A 516 1.07 2.54 -8.15
CA ILE A 516 0.03 1.75 -7.47
C ILE A 516 0.66 0.85 -6.41
N PHE A 517 1.75 0.16 -6.78
CA PHE A 517 2.35 -0.89 -5.96
C PHE A 517 3.54 -0.39 -5.13
N HIS A 518 3.31 -0.03 -3.87
CA HIS A 518 4.27 0.73 -3.05
C HIS A 518 5.57 -0.02 -2.69
N LYS A 519 5.52 -1.36 -2.63
CA LYS A 519 6.68 -2.19 -2.25
C LYS A 519 7.25 -3.03 -3.41
N LEU A 520 6.58 -3.10 -4.55
CA LEU A 520 7.01 -3.94 -5.66
C LEU A 520 8.19 -3.33 -6.43
N LYS A 521 9.22 -4.15 -6.67
CA LYS A 521 10.40 -3.80 -7.50
C LYS A 521 10.32 -4.50 -8.85
N SER A 522 11.00 -3.93 -9.84
CA SER A 522 11.08 -4.50 -11.19
C SER A 522 11.79 -5.87 -11.24
N THR A 523 12.64 -6.12 -10.24
CA THR A 523 13.38 -7.37 -10.01
C THR A 523 12.51 -8.50 -9.43
N THR A 524 11.38 -8.17 -8.80
CA THR A 524 10.43 -9.18 -8.30
C THR A 524 9.71 -9.81 -9.49
N THR A 525 10.06 -11.06 -9.78
CA THR A 525 9.54 -11.84 -10.92
C THR A 525 8.90 -13.15 -10.51
N HIS A 526 9.10 -13.58 -9.27
CA HIS A 526 8.54 -14.78 -8.68
C HIS A 526 8.14 -14.46 -7.24
N LEU A 527 7.09 -15.12 -6.75
CA LEU A 527 6.70 -15.19 -5.34
C LEU A 527 6.69 -16.67 -4.91
N THR A 528 6.51 -16.91 -3.62
CA THR A 528 6.35 -18.25 -3.04
C THR A 528 4.90 -18.39 -2.59
N GLY A 529 4.20 -19.40 -3.10
CA GLY A 529 2.81 -19.70 -2.73
C GLY A 529 2.69 -20.37 -1.36
N ARG A 530 1.45 -20.56 -0.89
CA ARG A 530 1.14 -21.08 0.46
C ARG A 530 1.79 -22.44 0.77
N THR A 531 1.86 -23.33 -0.22
CA THR A 531 2.50 -24.67 -0.14
C THR A 531 4.02 -24.65 -0.35
N GLY A 532 4.62 -23.48 -0.57
CA GLY A 532 6.06 -23.32 -0.81
C GLY A 532 6.48 -23.40 -2.29
N GLU A 533 5.54 -23.56 -3.23
CA GLU A 533 5.87 -23.54 -4.68
C GLU A 533 6.29 -22.13 -5.15
N SER A 534 7.27 -22.05 -6.07
CA SER A 534 7.70 -20.77 -6.64
C SER A 534 6.97 -20.47 -7.95
N VAL A 535 6.16 -19.41 -7.92
CA VAL A 535 5.24 -19.00 -8.98
C VAL A 535 5.76 -17.75 -9.67
N GLN A 536 5.78 -17.74 -11.01
CA GLN A 536 6.22 -16.56 -11.78
C GLN A 536 5.07 -15.55 -11.89
N ILE A 537 5.25 -14.37 -11.30
CA ILE A 537 4.19 -13.34 -11.30
C ILE A 537 4.19 -12.47 -12.57
N PRO A 538 3.03 -11.94 -13.00
CA PRO A 538 2.97 -10.84 -13.95
C PRO A 538 3.78 -9.62 -13.47
N ARG A 539 4.31 -8.84 -14.40
CA ARG A 539 5.13 -7.64 -14.10
C ARG A 539 4.26 -6.45 -13.68
N VAL A 540 3.44 -6.60 -12.63
CA VAL A 540 2.40 -5.63 -12.23
C VAL A 540 2.96 -4.24 -11.87
N TRP A 541 4.24 -4.15 -11.53
CA TRP A 541 4.98 -2.90 -11.29
C TRP A 541 4.95 -1.87 -12.44
N SER A 542 4.59 -2.26 -13.68
CA SER A 542 4.40 -1.32 -14.79
C SER A 542 2.96 -0.74 -14.88
N ALA A 543 2.14 -0.92 -13.85
CA ALA A 543 0.85 -0.26 -13.68
C ALA A 543 1.00 1.05 -12.88
N PHE A 544 0.38 2.13 -13.38
CA PHE A 544 0.39 3.45 -12.74
C PHE A 544 -0.98 4.12 -12.88
N ILE A 545 -1.33 5.01 -11.95
CA ILE A 545 -2.45 5.94 -12.14
C ILE A 545 -1.93 7.13 -12.94
N LEU A 546 -2.49 7.38 -14.12
CA LEU A 546 -2.34 8.65 -14.83
C LEU A 546 -3.31 9.66 -14.23
N ASN A 547 -2.76 10.68 -13.56
CA ASN A 547 -3.50 11.85 -13.13
C ASN A 547 -3.66 12.81 -14.33
N ILE A 548 -4.91 13.10 -14.66
CA ILE A 548 -5.33 13.95 -15.77
C ILE A 548 -5.13 15.41 -15.34
N GLY A 549 -4.33 16.16 -16.09
CA GLY A 549 -3.92 17.51 -15.67
C GLY A 549 -5.07 18.52 -15.62
N GLU A 550 -5.05 19.38 -14.59
CA GLU A 550 -6.06 20.39 -14.19
C GLU A 550 -6.62 21.31 -15.30
N ALA A 551 -5.97 21.38 -16.46
CA ALA A 551 -6.31 22.30 -17.55
C ALA A 551 -7.32 21.76 -18.57
N GLU A 552 -7.66 20.47 -18.56
CA GLU A 552 -8.50 19.85 -19.59
C GLU A 552 -9.62 18.97 -19.00
N VAL A 553 -10.87 19.33 -19.30
CA VAL A 553 -12.07 18.55 -18.92
C VAL A 553 -12.20 17.31 -19.80
N LYS A 554 -11.30 16.35 -19.62
CA LYS A 554 -11.30 15.04 -20.29
C LYS A 554 -11.72 13.97 -19.31
N HIS A 555 -12.91 13.43 -19.54
CA HIS A 555 -13.54 12.44 -18.69
C HIS A 555 -12.71 11.13 -18.61
N PRO A 556 -12.48 10.53 -17.42
CA PRO A 556 -11.64 9.35 -17.25
C PRO A 556 -11.95 8.20 -18.20
N VAL A 557 -13.23 7.89 -18.42
CA VAL A 557 -13.67 6.84 -19.35
C VAL A 557 -13.20 7.11 -20.79
N SER A 558 -13.24 8.37 -21.24
CA SER A 558 -12.80 8.73 -22.59
C SER A 558 -11.27 8.69 -22.72
N VAL A 559 -10.55 9.08 -21.67
CA VAL A 559 -9.09 8.97 -21.59
C VAL A 559 -8.67 7.51 -21.58
N SER A 560 -9.32 6.65 -20.80
CA SER A 560 -9.00 5.23 -20.73
C SER A 560 -9.30 4.52 -22.04
N MET A 561 -10.45 4.76 -22.68
CA MET A 561 -10.76 4.18 -24.00
C MET A 561 -9.74 4.59 -25.07
N ALA A 562 -9.28 5.85 -25.05
CA ALA A 562 -8.27 6.33 -25.98
C ALA A 562 -6.92 5.63 -25.76
N LEU A 563 -6.53 5.36 -24.50
CA LEU A 563 -5.28 4.67 -24.15
C LEU A 563 -5.36 3.14 -24.35
N ASP A 564 -6.47 2.49 -24.02
CA ASP A 564 -6.72 1.04 -24.24
C ASP A 564 -6.73 0.69 -25.74
N SER A 565 -6.98 1.68 -26.62
CA SER A 565 -6.89 1.54 -28.08
C SER A 565 -5.46 1.62 -28.66
N LEU A 566 -4.45 1.96 -27.84
CA LEU A 566 -3.07 2.04 -28.31
C LEU A 566 -2.44 0.63 -28.46
N PRO A 567 -1.38 0.46 -29.29
CA PRO A 567 -0.79 -0.85 -29.55
C PRO A 567 -0.37 -1.59 -28.26
N TYR A 568 -0.69 -2.88 -28.16
CA TYR A 568 -0.43 -3.71 -26.97
C TYR A 568 1.05 -3.73 -26.53
N ARG A 569 1.99 -3.65 -27.49
CA ARG A 569 3.42 -3.44 -27.21
C ARG A 569 3.73 -2.22 -26.34
N TYR A 570 2.84 -1.24 -26.25
CA TYR A 570 3.03 -0.02 -25.47
C TYR A 570 2.12 0.04 -24.24
N ILE A 571 0.82 -0.19 -24.44
CA ILE A 571 -0.18 -0.20 -23.36
C ILE A 571 -0.89 -1.54 -23.42
N ARG A 572 -0.79 -2.31 -22.33
CA ARG A 572 -1.48 -3.61 -22.19
C ARG A 572 -2.96 -3.41 -21.96
N TYR A 573 -3.29 -2.41 -21.13
CA TYR A 573 -4.63 -1.91 -20.95
C TYR A 573 -4.65 -0.53 -20.28
N ALA A 574 -5.78 0.15 -20.38
CA ALA A 574 -6.15 1.28 -19.55
C ALA A 574 -7.63 1.23 -19.15
N HIS A 575 -7.95 1.61 -17.91
CA HIS A 575 -9.34 1.73 -17.42
C HIS A 575 -9.45 2.85 -16.37
N PRO A 576 -10.64 3.40 -16.09
CA PRO A 576 -10.83 4.36 -15.00
C PRO A 576 -10.36 3.78 -13.66
N ASN A 577 -9.97 4.66 -12.72
CA ASN A 577 -9.76 4.21 -11.35
C ASN A 577 -11.12 4.06 -10.64
N TYR A 578 -11.64 2.83 -10.65
CA TYR A 578 -12.97 2.49 -10.15
C TYR A 578 -13.11 2.63 -8.63
N VAL A 579 -14.32 2.98 -8.18
CA VAL A 579 -14.64 3.15 -6.76
C VAL A 579 -15.18 1.85 -6.14
N LEU A 580 -14.61 1.48 -5.00
CA LEU A 580 -15.10 0.41 -4.12
C LEU A 580 -16.09 0.99 -3.09
N ARG A 581 -17.11 0.20 -2.74
CA ARG A 581 -18.11 0.48 -1.69
C ARG A 581 -18.43 -0.79 -0.89
N PHE A 582 -18.91 -0.64 0.34
CA PHE A 582 -19.57 -1.72 1.09
C PHE A 582 -21.09 -1.58 1.02
N PRO A 583 -21.85 -2.68 1.12
CA PRO A 583 -23.29 -2.60 1.30
C PRO A 583 -23.66 -2.25 2.76
N THR A 584 -24.64 -1.36 2.97
CA THR A 584 -24.91 -0.80 4.31
C THR A 584 -25.83 -1.65 5.19
N ALA A 585 -25.33 -2.02 6.38
CA ALA A 585 -26.03 -2.78 7.43
C ALA A 585 -26.59 -1.88 8.56
N SER A 586 -27.62 -2.32 9.29
CA SER A 586 -28.26 -1.56 10.39
C SER A 586 -28.21 -2.27 11.77
N LEU A 587 -27.76 -1.53 12.79
CA LEU A 587 -27.51 -1.93 14.19
C LEU A 587 -28.78 -2.29 15.00
N LEU A 588 -28.69 -3.10 16.10
CA LEU A 588 -29.52 -3.07 17.36
C LEU A 588 -29.46 -4.32 18.34
N SER A 589 -28.39 -4.59 19.12
CA SER A 589 -28.31 -5.36 20.44
C SER A 589 -29.32 -6.50 20.84
N GLY A 590 -29.02 -7.73 21.34
CA GLY A 590 -27.77 -8.50 21.65
C GLY A 590 -27.75 -9.23 23.03
N ALA A 591 -27.21 -10.48 23.19
CA ALA A 591 -26.94 -11.23 24.46
C ALA A 591 -26.52 -12.76 24.35
N ASN A 592 -25.97 -13.35 25.43
CA ASN A 592 -26.17 -14.74 25.89
C ASN A 592 -24.97 -15.65 26.27
N ASP A 593 -23.78 -15.16 26.59
CA ASP A 593 -22.82 -15.82 27.50
C ASP A 593 -21.89 -14.91 28.35
N PRO A 594 -21.76 -13.58 28.12
CA PRO A 594 -22.93 -12.72 27.95
C PRO A 594 -23.33 -12.27 26.52
N LEU A 595 -22.65 -12.65 25.42
CA LEU A 595 -22.96 -12.51 23.96
C LEU A 595 -23.47 -13.73 23.08
N TYR A 596 -23.12 -15.00 23.37
CA TYR A 596 -23.27 -16.19 22.46
C TYR A 596 -24.69 -16.75 22.22
N ASP A 597 -25.61 -16.81 23.20
CA ASP A 597 -26.96 -17.39 22.95
C ASP A 597 -27.72 -16.69 21.78
N ASP A 598 -27.47 -15.40 21.50
CA ASP A 598 -28.04 -14.64 20.37
C ASP A 598 -27.18 -14.71 19.08
N GLN A 599 -26.06 -15.46 19.07
CA GLN A 599 -25.38 -15.90 17.84
C GLN A 599 -26.09 -17.14 17.25
N HIS A 600 -27.40 -17.04 17.05
CA HIS A 600 -28.24 -18.10 16.47
C HIS A 600 -27.78 -18.54 15.06
N SER A 601 -26.93 -17.77 14.37
CA SER A 601 -26.30 -18.15 13.11
C SER A 601 -25.28 -19.29 13.24
N LEU A 602 -24.81 -19.60 14.46
CA LEU A 602 -23.77 -20.60 14.70
C LEU A 602 -24.36 -22.01 14.99
N TRP A 603 -25.41 -22.09 15.80
CA TRP A 603 -25.91 -23.36 16.37
C TRP A 603 -27.45 -23.46 16.41
N ASP A 604 -27.97 -24.69 16.49
CA ASP A 604 -29.42 -24.95 16.55
C ASP A 604 -29.99 -24.66 17.95
N THR A 605 -30.70 -23.55 18.08
CA THR A 605 -31.23 -23.12 19.38
C THR A 605 -32.61 -23.75 19.67
N PRO A 606 -32.98 -24.04 20.94
CA PRO A 606 -34.30 -24.58 21.30
C PRO A 606 -35.51 -23.67 21.02
N ASN A 607 -35.31 -22.55 20.30
CA ASN A 607 -36.29 -21.55 19.94
C ASN A 607 -36.75 -21.77 18.50
N THR A 608 -37.97 -22.31 18.34
CA THR A 608 -38.59 -22.69 17.05
C THR A 608 -38.95 -21.52 16.12
N ALA A 609 -38.23 -20.40 16.23
CA ALA A 609 -38.32 -19.23 15.37
C ALA A 609 -37.11 -19.13 14.41
N PHE A 610 -36.03 -19.87 14.69
CA PHE A 610 -34.77 -19.89 13.93
C PHE A 610 -34.28 -21.32 13.62
N ASP A 611 -35.18 -22.31 13.69
CA ASP A 611 -34.90 -23.68 13.25
C ASP A 611 -34.27 -23.63 11.84
N ASP A 612 -33.20 -24.39 11.62
CA ASP A 612 -32.43 -24.44 10.36
C ASP A 612 -31.76 -23.10 9.93
N ALA A 613 -31.60 -22.08 10.79
CA ALA A 613 -30.99 -20.79 10.41
C ALA A 613 -29.47 -20.66 10.70
N HIS A 614 -28.76 -21.78 10.87
CA HIS A 614 -27.38 -21.83 11.38
C HIS A 614 -26.39 -22.52 10.44
N ILE A 615 -25.08 -22.37 10.74
CA ILE A 615 -23.98 -23.10 10.08
C ILE A 615 -23.56 -24.42 10.76
N ASN A 616 -24.24 -24.83 11.85
CA ASN A 616 -23.97 -26.11 12.54
C ASN A 616 -22.51 -26.21 13.04
N ILE A 617 -22.09 -25.24 13.88
CA ILE A 617 -20.67 -25.10 14.23
C ILE A 617 -20.17 -26.09 15.30
N GLU A 618 -21.02 -26.51 16.23
CA GLU A 618 -20.58 -27.25 17.43
C GLU A 618 -19.85 -28.57 17.11
N PRO A 619 -20.30 -29.41 16.14
CA PRO A 619 -19.55 -30.60 15.73
C PRO A 619 -18.17 -30.27 15.13
N ALA A 620 -18.03 -29.15 14.41
CA ALA A 620 -16.73 -28.72 13.88
C ALA A 620 -15.78 -28.32 15.01
N TRP A 621 -16.28 -27.66 16.06
CA TRP A 621 -15.50 -27.35 17.26
C TRP A 621 -15.09 -28.61 18.03
N ASP A 622 -15.99 -29.58 18.19
CA ASP A 622 -15.64 -30.88 18.80
C ASP A 622 -14.51 -31.59 18.04
N ILE A 623 -14.53 -31.59 16.70
CA ILE A 623 -13.47 -32.20 15.88
C ILE A 623 -12.12 -31.49 16.09
N VAL A 624 -12.11 -30.16 16.05
CA VAL A 624 -10.86 -29.41 16.06
C VAL A 624 -10.24 -29.24 17.45
N ASP A 625 -11.07 -29.06 18.50
CA ASP A 625 -10.57 -28.90 19.88
C ASP A 625 -9.98 -30.22 20.41
N ASN A 626 -10.46 -31.38 19.93
CA ASN A 626 -9.90 -32.70 20.28
C ASN A 626 -8.70 -33.13 19.42
N ALA A 627 -8.34 -32.41 18.35
CA ALA A 627 -7.26 -32.80 17.44
C ALA A 627 -5.87 -32.51 18.02
N GLU A 628 -5.02 -33.54 18.20
CA GLU A 628 -3.63 -33.39 18.71
C GLU A 628 -2.77 -32.39 17.89
N SER A 629 -3.15 -32.11 16.63
CA SER A 629 -2.46 -31.23 15.70
C SER A 629 -2.80 -29.73 15.84
N TRP A 630 -3.93 -29.36 16.46
CA TRP A 630 -4.45 -27.99 16.48
C TRP A 630 -3.44 -26.97 17.03
N SER A 631 -2.72 -27.34 18.10
CA SER A 631 -1.70 -26.51 18.76
C SER A 631 -0.44 -26.20 17.93
N SER A 632 -0.30 -26.74 16.72
CA SER A 632 0.95 -26.71 15.95
C SER A 632 0.90 -25.92 14.63
N ARG A 633 -0.30 -25.49 14.18
CA ARG A 633 -0.51 -24.80 12.90
C ARG A 633 -1.00 -23.37 13.11
N GLU A 634 -0.58 -22.48 12.22
CA GLU A 634 -0.87 -21.04 12.28
C GLU A 634 -1.61 -20.65 11.00
N VAL A 635 -2.95 -20.59 11.04
CA VAL A 635 -3.78 -20.17 9.90
C VAL A 635 -3.98 -18.67 9.92
N LYS A 636 -3.79 -18.02 8.77
CA LYS A 636 -3.89 -16.56 8.63
C LYS A 636 -5.01 -16.13 7.68
N ILE A 637 -5.83 -15.18 8.12
CA ILE A 637 -6.86 -14.53 7.31
C ILE A 637 -6.44 -13.09 7.02
N ALA A 638 -6.29 -12.73 5.75
CA ALA A 638 -6.15 -11.34 5.33
C ALA A 638 -7.54 -10.74 5.08
N GLN A 639 -7.91 -9.72 5.84
CA GLN A 639 -9.23 -9.10 5.76
C GLN A 639 -9.13 -7.71 5.11
N PHE A 640 -9.78 -7.54 3.96
CA PHE A 640 -9.74 -6.32 3.15
C PHE A 640 -11.04 -5.52 3.33
N ASP A 641 -11.05 -4.61 4.31
CA ASP A 641 -12.28 -3.95 4.82
C ASP A 641 -12.02 -2.47 5.21
N THR A 642 -12.90 -1.87 6.04
CA THR A 642 -12.75 -0.58 6.73
C THR A 642 -11.64 -0.59 7.80
N GLY A 643 -11.03 -1.75 8.05
CA GLY A 643 -10.08 -2.01 9.13
C GLY A 643 -10.72 -2.70 10.33
N VAL A 644 -9.92 -3.04 11.34
CA VAL A 644 -10.36 -3.78 12.53
C VAL A 644 -9.91 -3.03 13.79
N GLN A 645 -10.82 -2.84 14.75
CA GLN A 645 -10.50 -2.35 16.09
C GLN A 645 -9.73 -3.44 16.86
N PHE A 646 -8.43 -3.59 16.60
CA PHE A 646 -7.58 -4.63 17.20
C PHE A 646 -7.41 -4.53 18.72
N THR A 647 -7.80 -3.39 19.32
CA THR A 647 -7.90 -3.14 20.78
C THR A 647 -9.27 -3.53 21.37
N HIS A 648 -10.10 -4.22 20.60
CA HIS A 648 -11.35 -4.80 21.07
C HIS A 648 -11.07 -5.95 22.05
N GLU A 649 -11.76 -5.96 23.19
CA GLU A 649 -11.49 -6.88 24.29
C GLU A 649 -11.54 -8.37 23.90
N ASP A 650 -12.42 -8.68 22.93
CA ASP A 650 -12.72 -10.01 22.45
C ASP A 650 -11.79 -10.51 21.33
N LEU A 651 -11.00 -9.59 20.76
CA LEU A 651 -9.94 -9.92 19.82
C LEU A 651 -8.62 -10.18 20.57
N GLY A 652 -8.67 -10.44 21.87
CA GLY A 652 -7.53 -10.81 22.73
C GLY A 652 -6.77 -9.65 23.38
N CYS A 653 -7.09 -8.40 23.04
CA CYS A 653 -6.35 -7.22 23.51
C CYS A 653 -7.27 -6.10 24.01
N GLU A 654 -7.56 -6.06 25.31
CA GLU A 654 -8.27 -4.95 25.95
C GLU A 654 -7.31 -3.79 26.25
N GLY A 655 -7.35 -2.74 25.43
CA GLY A 655 -6.64 -1.47 25.69
C GLY A 655 -5.11 -1.54 25.64
N CYS A 656 -4.51 -2.55 25.02
CA CYS A 656 -3.05 -2.66 24.93
C CYS A 656 -2.45 -1.68 23.90
N PRO A 657 -1.20 -1.21 24.11
CA PRO A 657 -0.47 -0.43 23.12
C PRO A 657 -0.05 -1.33 21.94
N GLY A 658 -0.79 -1.22 20.83
CA GLY A 658 -0.53 -1.97 19.60
C GLY A 658 -1.16 -3.37 19.59
N LEU A 659 -0.49 -4.33 18.93
CA LEU A 659 -1.04 -5.65 18.59
C LEU A 659 -0.70 -6.78 19.59
N SER A 660 -0.02 -6.48 20.70
CA SER A 660 0.44 -7.52 21.63
C SER A 660 -0.74 -8.17 22.38
N GLY A 661 -0.92 -9.48 22.21
CA GLY A 661 -2.06 -10.23 22.76
C GLY A 661 -3.28 -10.28 21.84
N SER A 662 -3.33 -9.47 20.78
CA SER A 662 -4.43 -9.49 19.81
C SER A 662 -4.32 -10.69 18.86
N VAL A 663 -5.47 -11.24 18.42
CA VAL A 663 -5.54 -12.14 17.25
C VAL A 663 -5.21 -11.39 15.95
N VAL A 664 -5.34 -10.05 15.95
CA VAL A 664 -4.88 -9.20 14.85
C VAL A 664 -3.36 -9.07 14.94
N THR A 665 -2.65 -9.67 14.00
CA THR A 665 -1.17 -9.66 13.95
C THR A 665 -0.61 -8.57 13.05
N ARG A 666 -1.48 -7.84 12.35
CA ARG A 666 -1.14 -6.72 11.47
C ARG A 666 -2.35 -5.81 11.28
N ALA A 667 -2.16 -4.51 11.39
CA ALA A 667 -3.19 -3.51 11.14
C ALA A 667 -2.64 -2.41 10.24
N LEU A 668 -2.84 -2.57 8.92
CA LEU A 668 -2.30 -1.66 7.92
C LEU A 668 -3.42 -0.82 7.30
N TRP A 669 -3.21 0.49 7.30
CA TRP A 669 -4.01 1.43 6.52
C TRP A 669 -3.30 1.72 5.19
N PHE A 670 -3.96 1.32 4.11
CA PHE A 670 -3.60 1.68 2.75
C PHE A 670 -4.28 3.03 2.47
N ASN A 671 -3.51 4.11 2.55
CA ASN A 671 -3.92 5.43 2.12
C ASN A 671 -3.34 5.74 0.72
N ASN A 672 -3.54 6.96 0.23
CA ASN A 672 -3.16 7.39 -1.12
C ASN A 672 -1.75 6.92 -1.56
N ASP A 673 -0.77 6.89 -0.65
CA ASP A 673 0.66 6.90 -0.99
C ASP A 673 1.55 6.08 -0.05
N THR A 674 0.98 5.58 1.04
CA THR A 674 1.73 4.88 2.07
C THR A 674 0.91 3.75 2.67
N ILE A 675 1.66 2.80 3.21
CA ILE A 675 1.13 1.73 4.03
C ILE A 675 1.46 2.16 5.45
N ILE A 676 0.49 2.76 6.13
CA ILE A 676 0.61 3.18 7.53
C ILE A 676 0.36 1.95 8.40
N ASP A 677 1.32 1.61 9.24
CA ASP A 677 1.18 0.54 10.21
C ASP A 677 0.62 1.11 11.52
N LEU A 678 -0.69 0.94 11.68
CA LEU A 678 -1.49 1.50 12.78
C LEU A 678 -1.06 0.96 14.14
N ALA A 679 -0.37 -0.18 14.18
CA ALA A 679 0.21 -0.75 15.40
C ALA A 679 1.29 0.14 16.05
N ASN A 680 1.83 1.12 15.32
CA ASN A 680 2.83 2.07 15.83
C ASN A 680 2.21 3.32 16.49
N TYR A 681 0.89 3.49 16.41
CA TYR A 681 0.18 4.66 16.93
C TYR A 681 -0.45 4.36 18.30
N PRO A 682 -0.52 5.36 19.20
CA PRO A 682 -1.03 5.16 20.56
C PRO A 682 -2.57 5.07 20.56
N VAL A 683 -3.15 4.30 21.50
CA VAL A 683 -4.59 3.99 21.54
C VAL A 683 -5.45 5.26 21.60
N GLU A 684 -4.97 6.30 22.29
CA GLU A 684 -5.63 7.60 22.42
C GLU A 684 -5.63 8.42 21.12
N GLU A 685 -4.69 8.16 20.19
CA GLU A 685 -4.70 8.72 18.84
C GLU A 685 -5.46 7.83 17.85
N LEU A 686 -5.58 6.53 18.12
CA LEU A 686 -6.34 5.58 17.30
C LEU A 686 -7.84 5.87 17.36
N ASP A 687 -8.40 6.36 18.48
CA ASP A 687 -9.84 6.66 18.53
C ASP A 687 -10.25 7.97 17.80
N VAL A 688 -9.29 8.74 17.25
CA VAL A 688 -9.55 9.98 16.50
C VAL A 688 -9.23 9.90 15.00
N SER A 689 -10.07 10.53 14.19
CA SER A 689 -9.86 10.64 12.73
C SER A 689 -8.56 11.40 12.41
N PRO A 690 -7.74 10.95 11.43
CA PRO A 690 -8.00 9.86 10.49
C PRO A 690 -7.42 8.49 10.90
N LEU A 691 -6.84 8.34 12.09
CA LEU A 691 -6.04 7.17 12.51
C LEU A 691 -6.87 5.99 13.04
N ALA A 692 -8.20 6.10 13.05
CA ALA A 692 -9.17 5.04 13.34
C ALA A 692 -8.74 3.64 12.82
N PRO A 693 -8.51 2.64 13.69
CA PRO A 693 -8.19 1.28 13.27
C PRO A 693 -9.23 0.69 12.32
N ASP A 694 -10.50 1.03 12.56
CA ASP A 694 -11.65 0.76 11.72
C ASP A 694 -12.42 2.07 11.47
N THR A 695 -12.72 2.41 10.22
CA THR A 695 -13.45 3.65 9.88
C THR A 695 -14.97 3.56 10.06
N SER A 696 -15.57 2.37 10.14
CA SER A 696 -17.04 2.17 10.13
C SER A 696 -17.56 1.14 11.16
N GLY A 697 -16.67 0.40 11.81
CA GLY A 697 -17.03 -0.79 12.58
C GLY A 697 -17.35 -2.02 11.71
N HIS A 698 -17.25 -1.91 10.37
CA HIS A 698 -17.66 -2.97 9.44
C HIS A 698 -16.68 -4.14 9.50
N GLY A 699 -15.40 -3.87 9.27
CA GLY A 699 -14.35 -4.86 9.41
C GLY A 699 -14.22 -5.42 10.82
N THR A 700 -14.48 -4.63 11.87
CA THR A 700 -14.55 -5.14 13.24
C THR A 700 -15.66 -6.19 13.41
N ARG A 701 -16.89 -5.93 12.93
CA ARG A 701 -18.01 -6.91 12.97
C ARG A 701 -17.68 -8.18 12.20
N ALA A 702 -17.04 -8.08 11.03
CA ALA A 702 -16.59 -9.25 10.28
C ALA A 702 -15.47 -10.03 11.00
N ALA A 703 -14.51 -9.34 11.61
CA ALA A 703 -13.43 -9.93 12.41
C ALA A 703 -13.96 -10.72 13.62
N GLY A 704 -15.00 -10.22 14.30
CA GLY A 704 -15.63 -10.90 15.42
C GLY A 704 -16.19 -12.28 15.04
N ILE A 705 -16.98 -12.35 13.97
CA ILE A 705 -17.58 -13.61 13.48
C ILE A 705 -16.48 -14.63 13.10
N MET A 706 -15.40 -14.18 12.45
CA MET A 706 -14.31 -15.07 12.05
C MET A 706 -13.46 -15.56 13.24
N ALA A 707 -13.07 -14.66 14.16
CA ALA A 707 -11.93 -14.90 15.05
C ALA A 707 -12.01 -14.24 16.45
N ALA A 708 -13.20 -13.85 16.95
CA ALA A 708 -13.35 -13.55 18.38
C ALA A 708 -12.95 -14.77 19.24
N VAL A 709 -12.21 -14.54 20.32
CA VAL A 709 -11.51 -15.60 21.07
C VAL A 709 -12.50 -16.40 21.92
N ARG A 710 -12.79 -17.66 21.58
CA ARG A 710 -13.76 -18.47 22.35
C ARG A 710 -13.24 -18.80 23.75
N ASN A 711 -14.19 -19.01 24.67
CA ASN A 711 -13.95 -19.49 26.04
C ASN A 711 -13.01 -18.58 26.86
N ASN A 712 -13.06 -17.26 26.61
CA ASN A 712 -12.27 -16.23 27.28
C ASN A 712 -13.04 -15.53 28.45
N GLU A 713 -14.24 -16.02 28.78
CA GLU A 713 -15.22 -15.41 29.72
C GLU A 713 -15.77 -14.02 29.30
N LYS A 714 -15.72 -13.67 28.01
CA LYS A 714 -16.17 -12.40 27.44
C LYS A 714 -16.92 -12.59 26.12
N GLY A 715 -17.68 -11.56 25.76
CA GLY A 715 -17.94 -11.25 24.35
C GLY A 715 -18.74 -12.27 23.57
N ILE A 716 -18.24 -12.66 22.39
CA ILE A 716 -18.86 -13.59 21.43
C ILE A 716 -17.88 -14.68 21.01
N ALA A 717 -18.39 -15.81 20.53
CA ALA A 717 -17.57 -16.86 19.93
C ALA A 717 -17.29 -16.56 18.45
N GLY A 718 -16.02 -16.53 18.06
CA GLY A 718 -15.59 -16.55 16.66
C GLY A 718 -15.45 -17.98 16.14
N ILE A 719 -15.84 -18.19 14.88
CA ILE A 719 -15.87 -19.51 14.23
C ILE A 719 -14.51 -20.21 14.27
N ALA A 720 -13.45 -19.50 13.94
CA ALA A 720 -12.06 -19.98 14.04
C ALA A 720 -11.31 -19.33 15.23
N GLY A 721 -12.03 -18.96 16.30
CA GLY A 721 -11.50 -18.19 17.43
C GLY A 721 -10.49 -18.88 18.35
N GLY A 722 -10.22 -20.17 18.17
CA GLY A 722 -9.46 -20.98 19.14
C GLY A 722 -10.21 -21.20 20.45
N ASN A 723 -9.59 -21.84 21.43
CA ASN A 723 -10.20 -22.17 22.72
C ASN A 723 -9.26 -21.73 23.86
N ALA A 724 -9.57 -20.59 24.48
CA ALA A 724 -8.68 -19.96 25.45
C ALA A 724 -8.54 -20.75 26.77
N GLU A 725 -9.58 -21.47 27.21
CA GLU A 725 -9.52 -22.30 28.43
C GLU A 725 -8.47 -23.42 28.29
N GLU A 726 -8.34 -23.99 27.10
CA GLU A 726 -7.36 -25.04 26.79
C GLU A 726 -5.99 -24.51 26.32
N GLY A 727 -5.84 -23.19 26.19
CA GLY A 727 -4.63 -22.56 25.67
C GLY A 727 -4.43 -22.78 24.16
N GLN A 728 -5.50 -23.07 23.43
CA GLN A 728 -5.52 -23.34 22.01
C GLN A 728 -5.73 -22.03 21.22
N ALA A 729 -4.76 -21.64 20.38
CA ALA A 729 -4.85 -20.41 19.59
C ALA A 729 -5.86 -20.51 18.44
N GLY A 730 -6.47 -19.37 18.08
CA GLY A 730 -7.36 -19.23 16.92
C GLY A 730 -6.67 -18.63 15.69
N ALA A 731 -7.46 -18.43 14.63
CA ALA A 731 -7.03 -17.83 13.38
C ALA A 731 -6.48 -16.41 13.60
N LEU A 732 -5.37 -16.11 12.94
CA LEU A 732 -4.70 -14.83 13.06
C LEU A 732 -5.14 -13.90 11.92
N LEU A 733 -5.50 -12.66 12.27
CA LEU A 733 -5.99 -11.68 11.31
C LEU A 733 -4.87 -10.74 10.85
N ASN A 734 -4.76 -10.53 9.54
CA ASN A 734 -4.08 -9.38 8.95
C ASN A 734 -5.16 -8.38 8.48
N SER A 735 -5.37 -7.31 9.25
CA SER A 735 -6.34 -6.26 8.95
C SER A 735 -5.78 -5.28 7.92
N TYR A 736 -6.41 -5.24 6.74
CA TYR A 736 -6.15 -4.31 5.66
C TYR A 736 -7.28 -3.27 5.57
N ARG A 737 -7.08 -2.11 6.23
CA ARG A 737 -7.93 -0.94 6.06
C ARG A 737 -7.68 -0.35 4.68
N ILE A 738 -8.59 -0.64 3.76
CA ILE A 738 -8.55 -0.19 2.36
C ILE A 738 -9.64 0.84 2.02
N ILE A 739 -10.50 1.21 2.98
CA ILE A 739 -11.59 2.19 2.77
C ILE A 739 -11.51 3.37 3.76
N ALA A 740 -11.83 4.57 3.24
CA ALA A 740 -11.83 5.81 4.00
C ALA A 740 -13.14 6.04 4.78
N GLU A 741 -13.14 7.00 5.72
CA GLU A 741 -14.33 7.37 6.52
C GLU A 741 -15.53 7.85 5.68
N SER A 742 -15.34 8.16 4.40
CA SER A 742 -16.40 8.43 3.43
C SER A 742 -17.24 7.20 3.07
N GLY A 743 -16.77 5.98 3.39
CA GLY A 743 -17.36 4.71 2.95
C GLY A 743 -16.94 4.29 1.53
N TYR A 744 -16.04 5.05 0.89
CA TYR A 744 -15.56 4.82 -0.47
C TYR A 744 -14.03 4.69 -0.53
N SER A 745 -13.57 4.03 -1.58
CA SER A 745 -12.14 3.89 -1.90
C SER A 745 -11.94 3.66 -3.39
N THR A 746 -10.70 3.51 -3.85
CA THR A 746 -10.40 3.11 -5.23
C THR A 746 -9.78 1.71 -5.28
N ILE A 747 -10.03 0.98 -6.37
CA ILE A 747 -9.53 -0.39 -6.55
C ILE A 747 -8.01 -0.53 -6.37
N THR A 748 -7.24 0.55 -6.55
CA THR A 748 -5.80 0.57 -6.33
C THR A 748 -5.39 0.15 -4.91
N TYR A 749 -6.16 0.51 -3.87
CA TYR A 749 -5.81 0.13 -2.49
C TYR A 749 -6.02 -1.36 -2.23
N LEU A 750 -7.13 -1.92 -2.70
CA LEU A 750 -7.36 -3.37 -2.65
C LEU A 750 -6.26 -4.12 -3.41
N THR A 751 -5.85 -3.65 -4.60
CA THR A 751 -4.80 -4.32 -5.37
C THR A 751 -3.41 -4.22 -4.76
N ASP A 752 -3.04 -3.08 -4.15
CA ASP A 752 -1.76 -2.96 -3.46
C ASP A 752 -1.76 -3.72 -2.13
N ALA A 753 -2.89 -3.77 -1.41
CA ALA A 753 -3.05 -4.57 -0.20
C ALA A 753 -2.91 -6.08 -0.49
N ILE A 754 -3.61 -6.59 -1.50
CA ILE A 754 -3.47 -7.97 -1.99
C ILE A 754 -2.02 -8.26 -2.34
N LEU A 755 -1.38 -7.43 -3.16
CA LEU A 755 0.00 -7.68 -3.58
C LEU A 755 0.99 -7.59 -2.41
N TYR A 756 0.82 -6.64 -1.50
CA TYR A 756 1.67 -6.50 -0.31
C TYR A 756 1.62 -7.76 0.55
N GLU A 757 0.42 -8.31 0.74
CA GLU A 757 0.21 -9.54 1.51
C GLU A 757 0.87 -10.75 0.83
N LEU A 758 0.67 -10.93 -0.49
CA LEU A 758 1.34 -11.97 -1.28
C LEU A 758 2.87 -11.84 -1.31
N MET A 759 3.41 -10.64 -1.05
CA MET A 759 4.85 -10.37 -0.99
C MET A 759 5.50 -10.69 0.36
N LEU A 760 4.75 -11.13 1.39
CA LEU A 760 5.32 -11.39 2.71
C LEU A 760 6.31 -12.59 2.70
N PRO A 761 7.43 -12.55 3.46
CA PRO A 761 8.53 -13.53 3.32
C PRO A 761 8.25 -14.99 3.73
N GLN A 762 7.03 -15.34 4.11
CA GLN A 762 6.62 -16.70 4.53
C GLN A 762 5.33 -17.16 3.81
N GLY A 763 4.92 -16.47 2.75
CA GLY A 763 3.51 -16.42 2.35
C GLY A 763 2.76 -15.39 3.20
N GLY A 764 1.70 -14.82 2.64
CA GLY A 764 0.78 -13.92 3.34
C GLY A 764 -0.28 -14.69 4.13
N GLY A 765 -1.49 -14.15 4.18
CA GLY A 765 -2.68 -14.86 4.59
C GLY A 765 -2.93 -16.11 3.74
N ASP A 766 -3.41 -17.15 4.40
CA ASP A 766 -3.83 -18.40 3.76
C ASP A 766 -5.20 -18.24 3.08
N ILE A 767 -6.02 -17.35 3.64
CA ILE A 767 -7.36 -17.01 3.16
C ILE A 767 -7.48 -15.49 3.05
N PHE A 768 -8.06 -15.02 1.95
CA PHE A 768 -8.43 -13.63 1.71
C PHE A 768 -9.95 -13.45 1.90
N CYS A 769 -10.34 -12.59 2.83
CA CYS A 769 -11.71 -12.15 3.06
C CYS A 769 -11.89 -10.78 2.39
N ILE A 770 -12.56 -10.75 1.23
CA ILE A 770 -12.72 -9.55 0.39
C ILE A 770 -14.16 -9.05 0.43
N GLU A 771 -14.40 -8.12 1.36
CA GLU A 771 -15.69 -7.44 1.58
C GLU A 771 -15.93 -6.27 0.61
N ALA A 772 -14.86 -5.69 0.07
CA ALA A 772 -14.96 -4.50 -0.77
C ALA A 772 -15.51 -4.82 -2.16
N GLN A 773 -16.63 -4.19 -2.53
CA GLN A 773 -17.34 -4.42 -3.79
C GLN A 773 -17.21 -3.24 -4.76
N LEU A 774 -16.89 -3.55 -6.01
CA LEU A 774 -17.02 -2.65 -7.15
C LEU A 774 -18.31 -3.00 -7.90
N VAL A 775 -19.29 -2.09 -7.93
CA VAL A 775 -20.49 -2.24 -8.76
C VAL A 775 -20.34 -1.43 -10.05
N VAL A 776 -20.27 -2.13 -11.18
CA VAL A 776 -20.22 -1.52 -12.52
C VAL A 776 -21.63 -1.47 -13.12
N PRO A 777 -22.13 -0.30 -13.54
CA PRO A 777 -23.40 -0.20 -14.27
C PRO A 777 -23.30 -0.90 -15.62
N GLY A 778 -24.24 -1.77 -15.93
CA GLY A 778 -24.34 -2.43 -17.23
C GLY A 778 -24.87 -1.48 -18.30
N GLU A 779 -24.00 -0.94 -19.16
CA GLU A 779 -24.45 -0.29 -20.40
C GLU A 779 -24.76 -1.33 -21.47
N SER A 780 -25.98 -1.27 -22.01
CA SER A 780 -26.46 -2.10 -23.13
C SER A 780 -25.90 -1.65 -24.50
N THR A 781 -24.61 -1.35 -24.57
CA THR A 781 -23.93 -0.94 -25.81
C THR A 781 -23.35 -2.17 -26.54
N GLY A 782 -24.14 -2.68 -27.49
CA GLY A 782 -23.79 -3.91 -28.22
C GLY A 782 -22.39 -3.88 -28.85
N GLY A 783 -21.58 -4.89 -28.50
CA GLY A 783 -20.30 -5.21 -29.14
C GLY A 783 -19.04 -4.62 -28.49
N ALA A 784 -19.13 -3.86 -27.40
CA ALA A 784 -17.96 -3.46 -26.61
C ALA A 784 -17.79 -4.38 -25.39
N SER A 785 -16.58 -4.92 -25.20
CA SER A 785 -16.28 -5.75 -24.02
C SER A 785 -16.36 -4.91 -22.74
N LEU A 786 -17.15 -5.39 -21.78
CA LEU A 786 -17.33 -4.76 -20.47
C LEU A 786 -15.98 -4.52 -19.77
N PRO A 787 -15.78 -3.37 -19.10
CA PRO A 787 -14.50 -3.05 -18.49
C PRO A 787 -14.30 -3.83 -17.17
N GLN A 788 -13.64 -4.99 -17.26
CA GLN A 788 -13.47 -5.99 -16.19
C GLN A 788 -12.58 -5.58 -15.01
N ALA A 789 -12.39 -4.28 -14.72
CA ALA A 789 -11.44 -3.77 -13.73
C ALA A 789 -10.09 -4.53 -13.77
N LYS A 790 -9.47 -4.58 -14.96
CA LYS A 790 -8.43 -5.55 -15.37
C LYS A 790 -7.27 -5.70 -14.36
N LEU A 791 -6.91 -4.63 -13.63
CA LEU A 791 -5.92 -4.67 -12.55
C LEU A 791 -6.33 -5.53 -11.35
N LEU A 792 -7.58 -5.44 -10.88
CA LEU A 792 -8.06 -6.27 -9.78
C LEU A 792 -8.05 -7.75 -10.18
N ARG A 793 -8.44 -8.04 -11.43
CA ARG A 793 -8.37 -9.39 -11.99
C ARG A 793 -6.94 -9.96 -12.04
N GLU A 794 -5.93 -9.19 -12.48
CA GLU A 794 -4.51 -9.63 -12.44
C GLU A 794 -4.05 -10.02 -11.02
N GLN A 795 -4.64 -9.42 -9.98
CA GLN A 795 -4.33 -9.65 -8.57
C GLN A 795 -5.05 -10.89 -8.00
N ILE A 796 -6.33 -11.07 -8.33
CA ILE A 796 -7.09 -12.30 -7.99
C ILE A 796 -6.48 -13.54 -8.66
N GLU A 797 -6.15 -13.46 -9.96
CA GLU A 797 -5.47 -14.54 -10.69
C GLU A 797 -4.10 -14.88 -10.06
N MET A 798 -3.39 -13.87 -9.53
CA MET A 798 -2.09 -14.07 -8.88
C MET A 798 -2.20 -14.74 -7.51
N ALA A 799 -3.21 -14.38 -6.71
CA ALA A 799 -3.47 -15.00 -5.41
C ALA A 799 -3.87 -16.48 -5.57
N TYR A 800 -4.75 -16.76 -6.54
CA TYR A 800 -5.13 -18.13 -6.92
C TYR A 800 -3.93 -18.96 -7.40
N ASP A 801 -3.10 -18.40 -8.30
CA ASP A 801 -1.86 -19.08 -8.75
C ASP A 801 -0.86 -19.33 -7.60
N LEU A 802 -0.99 -18.63 -6.47
CA LEU A 802 -0.20 -18.80 -5.23
C LEU A 802 -0.89 -19.70 -4.19
N GLU A 803 -2.00 -20.33 -4.58
CA GLU A 803 -2.83 -21.26 -3.79
C GLU A 803 -3.44 -20.60 -2.53
N VAL A 804 -3.63 -19.27 -2.53
CA VAL A 804 -4.38 -18.56 -1.47
C VAL A 804 -5.88 -18.73 -1.71
N ILE A 805 -6.63 -19.09 -0.67
CA ILE A 805 -8.09 -19.23 -0.75
C ILE A 805 -8.72 -17.84 -0.79
N GLN A 806 -9.56 -17.55 -1.77
CA GLN A 806 -10.19 -16.23 -1.90
C GLN A 806 -11.69 -16.31 -1.69
N THR A 807 -12.23 -15.46 -0.82
CA THR A 807 -13.63 -15.46 -0.42
C THR A 807 -14.21 -14.05 -0.57
N THR A 808 -15.43 -13.92 -1.10
CA THR A 808 -16.06 -12.63 -1.37
C THR A 808 -17.59 -12.66 -1.23
N ALA A 809 -18.14 -11.54 -0.77
CA ALA A 809 -19.57 -11.35 -0.57
C ALA A 809 -20.28 -11.09 -1.91
N ARG A 810 -21.43 -11.72 -2.16
CA ARG A 810 -22.17 -11.63 -3.43
C ARG A 810 -22.84 -10.26 -3.69
N GLY A 811 -23.18 -9.51 -2.62
CA GLY A 811 -23.77 -8.17 -2.70
C GLY A 811 -25.24 -8.11 -2.24
N ASN A 812 -25.73 -6.89 -1.99
CA ASN A 812 -27.02 -6.63 -1.33
C ASN A 812 -28.07 -5.93 -2.23
N ASN A 813 -27.99 -6.11 -3.56
CA ASN A 813 -28.83 -5.40 -4.52
C ASN A 813 -29.99 -6.27 -5.10
N GLY A 814 -30.00 -7.58 -4.86
CA GLY A 814 -31.07 -8.47 -5.30
C GLY A 814 -30.95 -8.88 -6.77
N ASN A 815 -31.60 -8.14 -7.67
CA ASN A 815 -31.84 -8.60 -9.05
C ASN A 815 -30.65 -8.30 -10.00
N VAL A 816 -29.80 -9.30 -10.23
CA VAL A 816 -28.61 -9.20 -11.10
C VAL A 816 -28.82 -9.82 -12.49
N ASN A 817 -29.90 -10.59 -12.67
CA ASN A 817 -30.17 -11.41 -13.88
C ASN A 817 -30.42 -10.61 -15.18
N ASP A 818 -30.59 -9.29 -15.12
CA ASP A 818 -30.87 -8.43 -16.29
C ASP A 818 -29.59 -7.85 -16.94
N ASN A 819 -28.39 -8.27 -16.53
CA ASN A 819 -27.09 -7.67 -16.91
C ASN A 819 -26.97 -6.16 -16.58
N THR A 820 -27.79 -5.65 -15.67
CA THR A 820 -27.88 -4.22 -15.33
C THR A 820 -26.83 -3.75 -14.33
N GLU A 821 -26.31 -4.64 -13.49
CA GLU A 821 -25.24 -4.38 -12.53
C GLU A 821 -24.28 -5.58 -12.50
N ILE A 822 -22.98 -5.32 -12.38
CA ILE A 822 -21.94 -6.37 -12.24
C ILE A 822 -21.11 -6.06 -11.01
N ILE A 823 -20.94 -7.04 -10.12
CA ILE A 823 -20.33 -6.87 -8.80
C ILE A 823 -18.96 -7.58 -8.79
N TYR A 824 -17.87 -6.83 -8.78
CA TYR A 824 -16.51 -7.38 -8.65
C TYR A 824 -16.03 -7.27 -7.19
N PRO A 825 -15.27 -8.25 -6.66
CA PRO A 825 -14.72 -9.39 -7.40
C PRO A 825 -15.69 -10.57 -7.58
N ALA A 826 -16.83 -10.62 -6.89
CA ALA A 826 -17.80 -11.73 -6.84
C ALA A 826 -18.43 -12.20 -8.17
N MET A 827 -18.21 -11.49 -9.28
CA MET A 827 -18.63 -11.87 -10.64
C MET A 827 -17.43 -11.89 -11.62
N TYR A 828 -16.21 -12.08 -11.12
CA TYR A 828 -15.16 -12.70 -11.92
C TYR A 828 -15.51 -14.17 -12.14
N LYS A 829 -15.10 -14.73 -13.29
CA LYS A 829 -15.48 -16.10 -13.66
C LYS A 829 -15.10 -17.11 -12.57
N ASP A 830 -16.05 -17.98 -12.31
CA ASP A 830 -16.26 -18.95 -11.22
C ASP A 830 -15.13 -19.99 -10.96
N ASN A 831 -13.89 -19.54 -10.82
CA ASN A 831 -12.71 -20.43 -10.77
C ASN A 831 -11.58 -19.90 -9.88
N TRP A 832 -11.73 -18.69 -9.32
CA TRP A 832 -10.67 -18.01 -8.55
C TRP A 832 -11.17 -17.37 -7.26
N LEU A 833 -12.48 -17.39 -6.98
CA LEU A 833 -13.11 -16.77 -5.81
C LEU A 833 -14.30 -17.60 -5.38
N ILE A 834 -14.42 -17.85 -4.10
CA ILE A 834 -15.62 -18.42 -3.48
C ILE A 834 -16.58 -17.26 -3.15
N SER A 835 -17.79 -17.29 -3.69
CA SER A 835 -18.81 -16.25 -3.77
C SER A 835 -20.05 -16.64 -2.96
N VAL A 836 -20.33 -15.89 -1.89
CA VAL A 836 -21.38 -16.25 -0.91
C VAL A 836 -22.54 -15.27 -0.84
N GLY A 837 -23.75 -15.81 -0.96
CA GLY A 837 -25.01 -15.09 -0.72
C GLY A 837 -25.48 -15.16 0.74
N ALA A 838 -26.52 -14.40 1.07
CA ALA A 838 -27.08 -14.34 2.42
C ALA A 838 -28.39 -15.14 2.56
N SER A 839 -28.50 -15.91 3.64
CA SER A 839 -29.74 -16.58 4.05
C SER A 839 -30.55 -15.80 5.10
N GLY A 840 -31.85 -16.06 5.12
CA GLY A 840 -32.85 -15.51 6.02
C GLY A 840 -32.88 -16.15 7.42
N VAL A 841 -33.82 -15.70 8.24
CA VAL A 841 -34.08 -16.26 9.59
C VAL A 841 -34.66 -17.69 9.60
N ASN A 842 -34.94 -18.24 8.41
CA ASN A 842 -35.40 -19.60 8.15
C ASN A 842 -34.34 -20.45 7.41
N GLY A 843 -33.12 -19.92 7.25
CA GLY A 843 -32.04 -20.58 6.52
C GLY A 843 -32.15 -20.57 4.99
N GLU A 844 -33.24 -20.07 4.39
CA GLU A 844 -33.44 -19.96 2.92
C GLU A 844 -32.86 -18.66 2.32
N HIS A 845 -32.78 -18.54 0.99
CA HIS A 845 -32.39 -17.31 0.28
C HIS A 845 -33.11 -16.02 0.76
N LEU A 846 -32.32 -14.99 1.08
CA LEU A 846 -32.82 -13.72 1.63
C LEU A 846 -33.37 -12.73 0.59
N ASP A 847 -34.65 -12.90 0.25
CA ASP A 847 -35.45 -11.91 -0.48
C ASP A 847 -36.38 -11.09 0.44
N ALA A 848 -36.25 -9.76 0.39
CA ALA A 848 -37.09 -8.80 1.10
C ALA A 848 -38.52 -8.61 0.53
N THR A 849 -38.93 -9.32 -0.53
CA THR A 849 -40.36 -9.45 -0.90
C THR A 849 -41.07 -10.65 -0.29
N ALA A 850 -40.35 -11.57 0.34
CA ALA A 850 -40.99 -12.65 1.08
C ALA A 850 -41.72 -12.15 2.35
N PRO A 851 -42.73 -12.88 2.85
CA PRO A 851 -43.41 -12.54 4.10
C PRO A 851 -42.43 -12.38 5.28
N PRO A 852 -42.73 -11.51 6.27
CA PRO A 852 -41.93 -11.39 7.49
C PRO A 852 -41.79 -12.71 8.26
N GLU A 853 -42.84 -13.52 8.22
CA GLU A 853 -42.89 -14.87 8.82
C GLU A 853 -41.97 -15.89 8.13
N ILE A 854 -41.27 -15.52 7.04
CA ILE A 854 -40.39 -16.40 6.26
C ILE A 854 -38.96 -15.87 6.26
N ASN A 855 -38.69 -14.69 5.69
CA ASN A 855 -37.31 -14.19 5.53
C ASN A 855 -36.91 -13.08 6.50
N ASN A 856 -37.86 -12.45 7.19
CA ASN A 856 -37.63 -11.13 7.77
C ASN A 856 -38.27 -11.04 9.17
N GLY A 857 -37.51 -11.48 10.17
CA GLY A 857 -37.86 -11.36 11.59
C GLY A 857 -38.28 -9.93 11.96
N SER A 858 -38.85 -9.77 13.16
CA SER A 858 -39.73 -8.65 13.60
C SER A 858 -39.31 -7.18 13.33
N LEU A 859 -38.15 -6.92 12.73
CA LEU A 859 -37.53 -5.62 12.48
C LEU A 859 -37.53 -5.14 11.01
N GLY A 860 -37.95 -5.95 10.03
CA GLY A 860 -38.29 -5.44 8.68
C GLY A 860 -37.10 -4.92 7.86
N GLU A 861 -36.10 -5.77 7.67
CA GLU A 861 -34.91 -5.52 6.85
C GLU A 861 -35.24 -5.03 5.42
N SER A 862 -34.40 -4.14 4.90
CA SER A 862 -34.64 -3.42 3.63
C SER A 862 -33.70 -3.82 2.48
N PHE A 863 -32.74 -4.73 2.72
CA PHE A 863 -31.79 -5.21 1.71
C PHE A 863 -32.18 -6.59 1.16
N ARG A 864 -31.56 -7.02 0.05
CA ARG A 864 -31.81 -8.33 -0.60
C ARG A 864 -30.48 -8.93 -1.00
N THR A 865 -30.25 -10.22 -0.81
CA THR A 865 -29.01 -10.82 -1.35
C THR A 865 -29.03 -10.80 -2.88
N SER A 866 -27.94 -10.40 -3.50
CA SER A 866 -27.70 -10.54 -4.94
C SER A 866 -27.58 -12.03 -5.31
N TYR A 867 -28.05 -12.39 -6.51
CA TYR A 867 -28.11 -13.78 -6.98
C TYR A 867 -27.89 -13.89 -8.50
N GLY A 868 -27.72 -15.10 -9.03
CA GLY A 868 -27.38 -15.37 -10.43
C GLY A 868 -26.32 -16.47 -10.54
N ALA A 869 -25.94 -16.85 -11.77
CA ALA A 869 -24.82 -17.79 -12.01
C ALA A 869 -23.53 -17.33 -11.31
N ASP A 870 -22.69 -18.26 -10.88
CA ASP A 870 -21.42 -18.02 -10.18
C ASP A 870 -21.65 -17.54 -8.70
N VAL A 871 -22.60 -18.19 -8.01
CA VAL A 871 -22.75 -18.16 -6.54
C VAL A 871 -22.68 -19.58 -6.01
N ASP A 872 -21.83 -19.84 -5.01
CA ASP A 872 -21.46 -21.20 -4.65
C ASP A 872 -22.33 -21.73 -3.52
N ILE A 873 -22.52 -20.90 -2.48
CA ILE A 873 -23.32 -21.21 -1.29
C ILE A 873 -23.97 -19.96 -0.73
N ILE A 874 -24.89 -20.15 0.22
CA ILE A 874 -25.36 -19.08 1.11
C ILE A 874 -24.99 -19.36 2.57
N ALA A 875 -24.80 -18.31 3.36
CA ALA A 875 -24.59 -18.40 4.79
C ALA A 875 -25.47 -17.37 5.52
N PRO A 876 -25.70 -17.50 6.85
CA PRO A 876 -26.54 -16.58 7.61
C PRO A 876 -26.20 -15.12 7.34
N GLY A 877 -27.22 -14.32 6.96
CA GLY A 877 -27.03 -12.91 6.63
C GLY A 877 -27.99 -11.92 7.29
N THR A 878 -28.84 -12.32 8.24
CA THR A 878 -29.85 -11.45 8.88
C THR A 878 -29.49 -10.95 10.28
N SER A 879 -29.94 -9.74 10.60
CA SER A 879 -29.66 -9.01 11.84
C SER A 879 -30.38 -9.54 13.09
N ASN A 880 -31.17 -10.61 12.99
CA ASN A 880 -31.82 -11.22 14.16
C ASN A 880 -31.03 -12.41 14.72
N ILE A 881 -30.02 -12.91 13.98
CA ILE A 881 -29.30 -14.16 14.29
C ILE A 881 -27.77 -13.99 14.30
N ILE A 882 -27.24 -12.86 13.83
CA ILE A 882 -25.79 -12.61 13.70
C ILE A 882 -25.38 -11.48 14.62
N TYR A 883 -24.73 -11.83 15.72
CA TYR A 883 -24.25 -10.90 16.72
C TYR A 883 -22.73 -10.83 16.73
N SER A 884 -22.14 -9.62 16.80
CA SER A 884 -20.69 -9.43 16.68
C SER A 884 -20.13 -8.18 17.38
N THR A 885 -18.80 -8.10 17.45
CA THR A 885 -18.00 -7.00 18.00
C THR A 885 -18.23 -5.67 17.26
N VAL A 886 -17.94 -4.54 17.90
CA VAL A 886 -18.07 -3.21 17.27
C VAL A 886 -16.86 -2.32 17.54
N ARG A 887 -16.63 -1.34 16.67
CA ARG A 887 -15.69 -0.25 16.98
C ARG A 887 -16.19 0.50 18.22
N ASN A 888 -15.32 0.73 19.20
CA ASN A 888 -15.61 1.62 20.32
C ASN A 888 -15.98 3.02 19.81
N ASP A 889 -17.27 3.35 19.89
CA ASP A 889 -17.77 4.72 19.79
C ASP A 889 -18.40 5.14 21.13
N SER A 890 -18.79 6.41 21.22
CA SER A 890 -19.34 7.01 22.44
C SER A 890 -20.67 6.41 22.97
N SER A 891 -21.23 5.38 22.31
CA SER A 891 -22.49 4.72 22.70
C SER A 891 -22.38 3.71 23.84
N ASN A 892 -21.16 3.34 24.26
CA ASN A 892 -20.90 2.55 25.46
C ASN A 892 -21.36 1.07 25.39
N THR A 893 -21.42 0.49 24.18
CA THR A 893 -21.68 -0.93 23.90
C THR A 893 -20.57 -1.52 23.01
N SER A 894 -19.90 -2.60 23.43
CA SER A 894 -18.83 -3.24 22.64
C SER A 894 -19.32 -4.16 21.52
N TYR A 895 -20.63 -4.40 21.38
CA TYR A 895 -21.19 -5.38 20.43
C TYR A 895 -22.53 -4.94 19.83
N THR A 896 -22.90 -5.49 18.66
CA THR A 896 -24.15 -5.21 17.94
C THR A 896 -24.48 -6.30 16.91
N PHE A 897 -25.73 -6.38 16.44
CA PHE A 897 -26.08 -7.24 15.30
C PHE A 897 -25.50 -6.72 13.98
N PHE A 898 -25.29 -7.64 13.04
CA PHE A 898 -24.77 -7.40 11.69
C PHE A 898 -25.65 -8.10 10.64
N ASN A 899 -25.70 -7.58 9.41
CA ASN A 899 -26.46 -8.21 8.32
C ASN A 899 -25.89 -7.88 6.94
N GLY A 900 -26.39 -8.57 5.92
CA GLY A 900 -25.89 -8.50 4.54
C GLY A 900 -25.14 -9.76 4.12
N THR A 901 -24.77 -9.83 2.83
CA THR A 901 -23.73 -10.78 2.38
C THR A 901 -22.39 -10.56 3.08
N SER A 902 -22.16 -9.36 3.62
CA SER A 902 -21.01 -9.03 4.48
C SER A 902 -21.09 -9.60 5.90
N ALA A 903 -22.25 -10.10 6.32
CA ALA A 903 -22.36 -10.92 7.52
C ALA A 903 -22.26 -12.41 7.18
N ALA A 904 -22.68 -12.82 5.97
CA ALA A 904 -22.55 -14.19 5.46
C ALA A 904 -21.08 -14.56 5.13
N LEU A 905 -20.31 -13.65 4.52
CA LEU A 905 -18.91 -13.90 4.15
C LEU A 905 -18.02 -14.32 5.33
N PRO A 906 -18.02 -13.61 6.48
CA PRO A 906 -17.30 -14.03 7.68
C PRO A 906 -17.61 -15.46 8.15
N HIS A 907 -18.83 -15.96 7.94
CA HIS A 907 -19.16 -17.35 8.30
C HIS A 907 -18.44 -18.36 7.38
N MET A 908 -18.44 -18.11 6.08
CA MET A 908 -17.73 -18.93 5.10
C MET A 908 -16.21 -18.88 5.33
N THR A 909 -15.63 -17.68 5.45
CA THR A 909 -14.18 -17.51 5.68
C THR A 909 -13.72 -18.17 6.98
N GLY A 910 -14.51 -18.08 8.05
CA GLY A 910 -14.24 -18.79 9.31
C GLY A 910 -14.23 -20.31 9.13
N THR A 911 -15.19 -20.86 8.38
CA THR A 911 -15.25 -22.30 8.09
C THR A 911 -14.08 -22.76 7.22
N SER A 912 -13.71 -21.99 6.18
CA SER A 912 -12.48 -22.24 5.40
C SER A 912 -11.22 -22.26 6.29
N ALA A 913 -11.16 -21.43 7.32
CA ALA A 913 -10.04 -21.43 8.27
C ALA A 913 -9.99 -22.71 9.12
N LEU A 914 -11.14 -23.22 9.58
CA LEU A 914 -11.22 -24.52 10.28
C LEU A 914 -10.76 -25.69 9.39
N LEU A 915 -11.17 -25.73 8.12
CA LEU A 915 -10.69 -26.71 7.15
C LEU A 915 -9.16 -26.65 6.97
N LEU A 916 -8.58 -25.45 6.92
CA LEU A 916 -7.12 -25.29 6.88
C LEU A 916 -6.41 -25.63 8.20
N TYR A 917 -7.04 -25.44 9.36
CA TYR A 917 -6.46 -25.96 10.61
C TYR A 917 -6.31 -27.49 10.56
N HIS A 918 -7.30 -28.17 9.98
CA HIS A 918 -7.28 -29.62 9.81
C HIS A 918 -6.27 -30.10 8.75
N SER A 919 -6.20 -29.47 7.58
CA SER A 919 -5.35 -29.93 6.45
C SER A 919 -4.69 -28.80 5.65
N ARG A 920 -4.02 -27.86 6.36
CA ARG A 920 -3.46 -26.62 5.78
C ARG A 920 -2.73 -26.81 4.46
N ASP A 921 -1.73 -27.69 4.40
CA ASP A 921 -0.82 -27.79 3.24
C ASP A 921 -1.31 -28.78 2.17
N GLU A 922 -2.46 -29.44 2.43
CA GLU A 922 -3.05 -30.47 1.55
C GLU A 922 -4.21 -29.92 0.72
N LEU A 923 -5.00 -28.98 1.26
CA LEU A 923 -6.14 -28.39 0.55
C LEU A 923 -5.72 -27.21 -0.33
N SER A 924 -6.12 -27.20 -1.61
CA SER A 924 -6.12 -26.03 -2.49
C SER A 924 -7.39 -25.17 -2.28
N GLN A 925 -7.51 -24.04 -2.99
CA GLN A 925 -8.74 -23.23 -2.90
C GLN A 925 -9.94 -24.05 -3.37
N GLU A 926 -9.76 -24.74 -4.49
CA GLU A 926 -10.79 -25.48 -5.19
C GLU A 926 -11.28 -26.67 -4.35
N ASP A 927 -10.39 -27.32 -3.59
CA ASP A 927 -10.78 -28.39 -2.68
C ASP A 927 -11.60 -27.86 -1.48
N VAL A 928 -11.30 -26.66 -0.98
CA VAL A 928 -12.11 -26.01 0.07
C VAL A 928 -13.48 -25.57 -0.47
N GLU A 929 -13.51 -24.99 -1.68
CA GLU A 929 -14.72 -24.65 -2.41
C GLU A 929 -15.64 -25.87 -2.53
N HIS A 930 -15.16 -26.97 -3.12
CA HIS A 930 -15.95 -28.19 -3.34
C HIS A 930 -16.33 -28.89 -2.01
N LEU A 931 -15.52 -28.80 -0.95
CA LEU A 931 -15.88 -29.30 0.38
C LEU A 931 -17.07 -28.53 0.97
N LEU A 932 -17.09 -27.20 0.82
CA LEU A 932 -18.19 -26.35 1.28
C LEU A 932 -19.47 -26.58 0.46
N GLU A 933 -19.37 -26.75 -0.86
CA GLU A 933 -20.50 -27.09 -1.74
C GLU A 933 -21.10 -28.47 -1.43
N TYR A 934 -20.24 -29.47 -1.25
CA TYR A 934 -20.69 -30.85 -1.01
C TYR A 934 -21.28 -31.01 0.39
N SER A 935 -20.70 -30.35 1.41
CA SER A 935 -21.25 -30.34 2.76
C SER A 935 -22.53 -29.52 2.89
N ALA A 936 -22.76 -28.53 2.02
CA ALA A 936 -23.91 -27.64 2.10
C ALA A 936 -25.25 -28.38 2.19
N PHE A 937 -26.14 -27.83 3.02
CA PHE A 937 -27.52 -28.26 3.17
C PHE A 937 -28.35 -27.73 1.99
N ASP A 938 -28.72 -28.63 1.07
CA ASP A 938 -29.59 -28.32 -0.07
C ASP A 938 -30.98 -27.86 0.40
N ILE A 939 -31.48 -26.75 -0.17
CA ILE A 939 -32.67 -26.04 0.29
C ILE A 939 -33.85 -26.34 -0.64
N GLU A 940 -34.35 -27.58 -0.57
CA GLU A 940 -35.56 -27.96 -1.28
C GLU A 940 -36.80 -27.28 -0.67
N ASN A 941 -37.48 -26.40 -1.42
CA ASN A 941 -38.79 -25.90 -1.02
C ASN A 941 -39.85 -25.89 -2.14
N ASN A 942 -41.11 -25.94 -1.71
CA ASN A 942 -42.29 -25.72 -2.56
C ASN A 942 -42.93 -24.36 -2.23
N ASN A 943 -42.14 -23.29 -2.11
CA ASN A 943 -42.67 -21.96 -1.88
C ASN A 943 -43.47 -21.49 -3.13
N PRO A 944 -44.72 -21.03 -2.97
CA PRO A 944 -45.57 -20.66 -4.11
C PRO A 944 -45.12 -19.39 -4.87
N LEU A 945 -44.04 -18.73 -4.45
CA LEU A 945 -43.48 -17.51 -5.07
C LEU A 945 -42.15 -17.75 -5.79
N ILE A 946 -41.27 -18.60 -5.25
CA ILE A 946 -39.98 -18.99 -5.82
C ILE A 946 -39.83 -20.50 -5.56
N ASN A 947 -39.42 -21.27 -6.56
CA ASN A 947 -39.25 -22.72 -6.45
C ASN A 947 -37.77 -23.07 -6.63
N TYR A 948 -37.11 -23.47 -5.56
CA TYR A 948 -35.72 -23.95 -5.59
C TYR A 948 -35.70 -25.40 -6.13
N PRO A 949 -35.00 -25.69 -7.25
CA PRO A 949 -34.66 -27.06 -7.63
C PRO A 949 -33.81 -27.73 -6.55
N SER A 950 -33.74 -29.06 -6.54
CA SER A 950 -32.69 -29.77 -5.79
C SER A 950 -31.36 -29.68 -6.55
N GLY A 951 -30.26 -29.69 -5.81
CA GLY A 951 -28.92 -29.40 -6.32
C GLY A 951 -28.71 -27.92 -6.56
N TYR A 952 -27.76 -27.58 -7.44
CA TYR A 952 -27.38 -26.18 -7.70
C TYR A 952 -28.56 -25.33 -8.18
N ASP A 953 -28.77 -24.18 -7.52
CA ASP A 953 -29.66 -23.13 -7.99
C ASP A 953 -29.07 -21.72 -7.88
N ILE A 954 -29.53 -20.81 -8.75
CA ILE A 954 -28.95 -19.45 -8.86
C ILE A 954 -29.19 -18.54 -7.65
N TYR A 955 -30.03 -18.94 -6.68
CA TYR A 955 -30.42 -18.19 -5.48
C TYR A 955 -29.68 -18.69 -4.23
N ASN A 956 -29.57 -20.01 -4.04
CA ASN A 956 -28.94 -20.64 -2.88
C ASN A 956 -27.52 -21.20 -3.19
N GLY A 957 -27.09 -21.22 -4.44
CA GLY A 957 -25.91 -21.98 -4.88
C GLY A 957 -26.17 -23.48 -4.69
N TRP A 958 -25.24 -24.17 -4.05
CA TRP A 958 -25.35 -25.56 -3.57
C TRP A 958 -26.09 -25.72 -2.24
N GLY A 959 -26.52 -24.62 -1.62
CA GLY A 959 -27.31 -24.61 -0.40
C GLY A 959 -26.69 -23.78 0.73
N ARG A 960 -27.17 -24.02 1.95
CA ARG A 960 -26.66 -23.34 3.15
C ARG A 960 -25.38 -24.01 3.66
N LEU A 961 -24.38 -23.19 3.99
CA LEU A 961 -23.15 -23.59 4.66
C LEU A 961 -23.39 -24.48 5.89
N ASP A 962 -22.74 -25.64 5.95
CA ASP A 962 -22.71 -26.55 7.10
C ASP A 962 -21.24 -26.84 7.47
N ALA A 963 -20.76 -26.20 8.55
CA ALA A 963 -19.39 -26.28 9.03
C ALA A 963 -19.10 -27.61 9.72
N GLY A 964 -20.03 -28.11 10.53
CA GLY A 964 -19.94 -29.42 11.18
C GLY A 964 -19.71 -30.52 10.16
N ARG A 965 -20.59 -30.60 9.15
CA ARG A 965 -20.47 -31.59 8.08
C ARG A 965 -19.21 -31.39 7.23
N ALA A 966 -18.78 -30.15 6.98
CA ALA A 966 -17.54 -29.89 6.24
C ALA A 966 -16.30 -30.45 6.96
N LEU A 967 -16.24 -30.35 8.29
CA LEU A 967 -15.14 -30.89 9.09
C LEU A 967 -15.25 -32.40 9.30
N GLU A 968 -16.46 -32.94 9.51
CA GLU A 968 -16.71 -34.39 9.57
C GLU A 968 -16.20 -35.11 8.30
N MET A 969 -16.33 -34.46 7.13
CA MET A 969 -15.87 -34.99 5.84
C MET A 969 -14.35 -35.05 5.64
N ILE A 970 -13.54 -34.55 6.58
CA ILE A 970 -12.07 -34.68 6.57
C ILE A 970 -11.49 -35.24 7.88
N ASP A 971 -12.32 -35.47 8.90
CA ASP A 971 -11.88 -36.00 10.19
C ASP A 971 -11.44 -37.48 10.09
N PRO A 972 -10.19 -37.84 10.46
CA PRO A 972 -9.74 -39.23 10.45
C PRO A 972 -10.44 -40.13 11.49
N GLU A 973 -11.22 -39.59 12.44
CA GLU A 973 -12.04 -40.40 13.36
C GLU A 973 -13.46 -40.71 12.83
N HIS A 974 -13.96 -39.96 11.83
CA HIS A 974 -15.29 -40.15 11.22
C HIS A 974 -15.21 -40.54 9.74
N ASP A 975 -15.75 -41.71 9.38
CA ASP A 975 -15.92 -42.26 8.02
C ASP A 975 -14.73 -42.20 7.03
N ASN A 976 -13.51 -41.90 7.51
CA ASN A 976 -12.24 -42.00 6.77
C ASN A 976 -12.14 -41.11 5.52
N LEU A 977 -12.99 -40.09 5.35
CA LEU A 977 -13.03 -39.29 4.12
C LEU A 977 -11.82 -38.35 3.99
N ARG A 978 -11.27 -38.23 2.77
CA ARG A 978 -10.12 -37.38 2.44
C ARG A 978 -10.20 -36.87 0.99
N VAL A 979 -9.62 -35.70 0.74
CA VAL A 979 -9.31 -35.24 -0.62
C VAL A 979 -8.04 -35.92 -1.12
N VAL A 980 -8.10 -36.55 -2.29
CA VAL A 980 -6.97 -37.25 -2.91
C VAL A 980 -6.69 -36.66 -4.29
N HIS A 981 -5.48 -36.16 -4.49
CA HIS A 981 -5.02 -35.64 -5.79
C HIS A 981 -4.32 -36.70 -6.62
N PHE A 982 -4.65 -36.73 -7.91
CA PHE A 982 -3.97 -37.52 -8.93
C PHE A 982 -3.52 -36.60 -10.07
N GLU A 983 -2.32 -36.84 -10.64
CA GLU A 983 -1.91 -36.23 -11.91
C GLU A 983 -1.77 -37.35 -12.96
N PHE A 984 -2.44 -37.20 -14.09
CA PHE A 984 -2.42 -38.14 -15.21
C PHE A 984 -1.87 -37.45 -16.47
N GLU A 985 -0.88 -38.08 -17.09
CA GLU A 985 -0.37 -37.71 -18.41
C GLU A 985 -0.72 -38.86 -19.37
N GLY A 986 -1.64 -38.62 -20.31
CA GLY A 986 -2.11 -39.67 -21.21
C GLY A 986 -1.00 -40.19 -22.12
N ASP A 987 -0.91 -41.51 -22.31
CA ASP A 987 0.03 -42.11 -23.25
C ASP A 987 -0.54 -42.04 -24.68
N TYR A 988 0.18 -41.39 -25.59
CA TYR A 988 -0.28 -41.11 -26.95
C TYR A 988 0.31 -42.10 -27.94
N ASP A 989 -0.27 -43.29 -28.03
CA ASP A 989 0.07 -44.22 -29.10
C ASP A 989 -0.68 -43.84 -30.40
N HIS A 990 0.06 -43.31 -31.38
CA HIS A 990 -0.50 -42.82 -32.63
C HIS A 990 -1.16 -43.92 -33.49
N GLU A 991 -0.96 -45.19 -33.17
CA GLU A 991 -1.49 -46.33 -33.94
C GLU A 991 -3.00 -46.58 -33.72
N ASP A 992 -3.57 -46.16 -32.57
CA ASP A 992 -4.99 -46.43 -32.22
C ASP A 992 -6.00 -45.40 -32.78
N MET A 993 -5.58 -44.48 -33.66
CA MET A 993 -6.47 -43.57 -34.40
C MET A 993 -7.33 -44.27 -35.50
N VAL A 994 -7.70 -45.53 -35.28
CA VAL A 994 -8.52 -46.32 -36.20
C VAL A 994 -10.01 -46.08 -35.93
N CYS A 995 -10.67 -45.38 -36.85
CA CYS A 995 -12.14 -45.43 -36.95
C CYS A 995 -12.57 -46.89 -37.13
N SER A 996 -13.19 -47.48 -36.10
CA SER A 996 -13.49 -48.90 -36.00
C SER A 996 -14.65 -49.34 -36.89
N GLY A 997 -14.39 -49.43 -38.20
CA GLY A 997 -15.07 -50.40 -39.06
C GLY A 997 -16.52 -50.11 -39.46
N GLN A 998 -16.91 -48.85 -39.66
CA GLN A 998 -18.13 -48.49 -40.40
C GLN A 998 -17.79 -47.56 -41.58
N PRO A 999 -18.37 -47.74 -42.79
CA PRO A 999 -18.05 -46.90 -43.96
C PRO A 999 -18.65 -45.49 -43.94
N GLU A 1000 -19.47 -45.17 -42.93
CA GLU A 1000 -20.20 -43.90 -42.84
C GLU A 1000 -19.80 -43.19 -41.54
N CYS A 1001 -18.75 -42.37 -41.61
CA CYS A 1001 -18.48 -41.34 -40.61
C CYS A 1001 -18.20 -39.94 -41.22
N PRO A 1002 -19.03 -39.43 -42.16
CA PRO A 1002 -19.21 -38.00 -42.32
C PRO A 1002 -20.34 -37.53 -41.38
N PHE A 1003 -19.99 -36.78 -40.34
CA PHE A 1003 -20.96 -35.84 -39.77
C PHE A 1003 -21.20 -34.73 -40.82
N MET A 1004 -22.14 -34.97 -41.74
CA MET A 1004 -22.74 -33.85 -42.46
C MET A 1004 -23.63 -33.09 -41.48
N LEU A 1005 -23.34 -31.79 -41.32
CA LEU A 1005 -24.14 -30.85 -40.52
C LEU A 1005 -25.62 -30.95 -40.91
N THR A 1006 -26.44 -31.58 -40.06
CA THR A 1006 -27.86 -31.80 -40.31
C THR A 1006 -28.72 -30.75 -39.62
N ASN A 1007 -29.39 -29.94 -40.44
CA ASN A 1007 -30.57 -29.14 -40.09
C ASN A 1007 -30.41 -28.07 -38.99
N GLY A 1008 -29.54 -27.09 -39.26
CA GLY A 1008 -29.57 -25.77 -38.60
C GLY A 1008 -28.88 -24.70 -39.46
N PHE A 1009 -27.69 -25.02 -39.98
CA PHE A 1009 -26.81 -24.12 -40.73
C PHE A 1009 -27.10 -24.01 -42.25
N ARG A 1010 -28.37 -23.97 -42.69
CA ARG A 1010 -28.69 -24.01 -44.14
C ARG A 1010 -28.74 -22.67 -44.88
N ASP A 1011 -28.70 -21.53 -44.17
CA ASP A 1011 -28.93 -20.19 -44.76
C ASP A 1011 -27.68 -19.29 -44.85
N LEU A 1012 -26.47 -19.77 -44.52
CA LEU A 1012 -25.25 -18.94 -44.46
C LEU A 1012 -24.17 -19.23 -45.52
N CYS A 1013 -24.36 -20.20 -46.42
CA CYS A 1013 -23.44 -20.47 -47.53
C CYS A 1013 -24.12 -20.21 -48.88
N THR A 1014 -23.56 -19.30 -49.70
CA THR A 1014 -23.92 -19.19 -51.12
C THR A 1014 -23.47 -20.43 -51.88
N GLU A 1015 -24.23 -20.85 -52.91
CA GLU A 1015 -24.03 -22.11 -53.63
C GLU A 1015 -22.63 -22.28 -54.27
N GLU A 1016 -21.86 -21.20 -54.48
CA GLU A 1016 -20.51 -21.26 -55.06
C GLU A 1016 -19.43 -21.89 -54.15
N ALA A 1017 -19.63 -21.94 -52.83
CA ALA A 1017 -18.59 -22.44 -51.91
C ALA A 1017 -18.42 -23.97 -51.90
N ILE A 1018 -19.43 -24.72 -52.35
CA ILE A 1018 -19.48 -26.19 -52.21
C ILE A 1018 -18.78 -26.93 -53.36
N ASP A 1019 -18.59 -26.29 -54.52
CA ASP A 1019 -18.04 -26.94 -55.73
C ASP A 1019 -16.49 -27.01 -55.77
N ASN A 1020 -15.78 -26.39 -54.82
CA ASN A 1020 -14.31 -26.35 -54.80
C ASN A 1020 -13.62 -27.38 -53.87
N GLY A 1021 -14.37 -28.27 -53.21
CA GLY A 1021 -13.82 -29.49 -52.57
C GLY A 1021 -13.07 -29.33 -51.25
N SER A 1022 -12.90 -28.11 -50.72
CA SER A 1022 -12.26 -27.87 -49.43
C SER A 1022 -13.04 -28.56 -48.29
N SER A 1023 -12.44 -29.59 -47.71
CA SER A 1023 -13.07 -30.49 -46.74
C SER A 1023 -12.42 -30.34 -45.36
N ALA A 1024 -13.04 -29.58 -44.45
CA ALA A 1024 -12.64 -29.57 -43.04
C ALA A 1024 -13.08 -30.88 -42.37
N ILE A 1025 -12.14 -31.62 -41.76
CA ILE A 1025 -12.44 -32.90 -41.09
C ILE A 1025 -12.33 -32.71 -39.58
N LEU A 1026 -13.46 -32.77 -38.89
CA LEU A 1026 -13.51 -32.87 -37.44
C LEU A 1026 -13.23 -34.31 -37.02
N ARG A 1027 -12.20 -34.55 -36.21
CA ARG A 1027 -11.91 -35.85 -35.59
C ARG A 1027 -12.13 -35.77 -34.09
N LYS A 1028 -12.95 -36.66 -33.55
CA LYS A 1028 -13.06 -36.90 -32.11
C LYS A 1028 -11.93 -37.86 -31.72
N VAL A 1029 -11.00 -37.40 -30.89
CA VAL A 1029 -9.88 -38.19 -30.37
C VAL A 1029 -10.26 -38.66 -28.97
N TYR A 1030 -10.12 -39.96 -28.69
CA TYR A 1030 -10.39 -40.55 -27.39
C TYR A 1030 -9.08 -40.93 -26.71
N VAL A 1031 -8.90 -40.47 -25.47
CA VAL A 1031 -7.84 -40.92 -24.57
C VAL A 1031 -8.51 -41.69 -23.43
N PRO A 1032 -8.36 -43.02 -23.35
CA PRO A 1032 -8.79 -43.76 -22.18
C PRO A 1032 -7.87 -43.40 -21.00
N PHE A 1033 -8.46 -43.17 -19.83
CA PHE A 1033 -7.73 -43.05 -18.58
C PHE A 1033 -8.18 -44.15 -17.62
N ASN A 1034 -7.29 -44.50 -16.71
CA ASN A 1034 -7.46 -45.61 -15.78
C ASN A 1034 -6.74 -45.23 -14.48
N ILE A 1035 -7.39 -44.42 -13.64
CA ILE A 1035 -6.81 -43.92 -12.39
C ILE A 1035 -6.95 -45.05 -11.35
N PRO A 1036 -5.86 -45.59 -10.79
CA PRO A 1036 -5.94 -46.62 -9.75
C PRO A 1036 -6.49 -46.01 -8.45
N ILE A 1037 -7.59 -46.55 -7.94
CA ILE A 1037 -8.23 -46.09 -6.70
C ILE A 1037 -8.25 -47.22 -5.65
N ALA A 1038 -8.59 -48.45 -6.04
CA ALA A 1038 -8.45 -49.67 -5.23
C ALA A 1038 -7.67 -50.75 -6.01
N SER A 1039 -6.82 -51.59 -5.43
CA SER A 1039 -6.96 -52.24 -4.12
C SER A 1039 -5.67 -52.27 -3.29
N GLU A 1040 -4.59 -51.61 -3.73
CA GLU A 1040 -3.31 -51.58 -2.98
C GLU A 1040 -3.29 -50.55 -1.83
N TYR A 1041 -4.20 -49.56 -1.86
CA TYR A 1041 -4.23 -48.43 -0.90
C TYR A 1041 -5.50 -48.35 -0.04
N GLY A 1042 -6.51 -49.20 -0.31
CA GLY A 1042 -7.75 -49.27 0.48
C GLY A 1042 -8.71 -48.09 0.31
N ILE A 1043 -8.58 -47.30 -0.76
CA ILE A 1043 -9.38 -46.11 -1.01
C ILE A 1043 -10.64 -46.47 -1.82
N GLU A 1044 -11.82 -45.96 -1.45
CA GLU A 1044 -13.06 -46.05 -2.24
C GLU A 1044 -13.68 -44.64 -2.40
N PRO A 1045 -14.11 -44.23 -3.62
CA PRO A 1045 -14.68 -42.90 -3.85
C PRO A 1045 -15.98 -42.72 -3.07
N VAL A 1046 -16.29 -41.49 -2.64
CA VAL A 1046 -17.61 -41.17 -2.08
C VAL A 1046 -18.69 -41.36 -3.15
N ASP A 1047 -19.89 -41.72 -2.72
CA ASP A 1047 -21.02 -42.14 -3.56
C ASP A 1047 -21.20 -41.27 -4.81
N LEU A 1048 -20.94 -41.88 -5.97
CA LEU A 1048 -21.11 -41.25 -7.29
C LEU A 1048 -22.58 -41.28 -7.75
N ASP A 1049 -23.47 -42.00 -7.04
CA ASP A 1049 -24.89 -42.10 -7.37
C ASP A 1049 -25.73 -40.91 -6.84
N ASP A 1050 -25.10 -39.88 -6.23
CA ASP A 1050 -25.64 -38.52 -6.06
C ASP A 1050 -25.21 -37.67 -7.27
N PRO A 1051 -26.02 -37.62 -8.36
CA PRO A 1051 -25.61 -36.94 -9.59
C PRO A 1051 -25.54 -35.41 -9.42
N ASP A 1052 -26.18 -34.88 -8.39
CA ASP A 1052 -26.36 -33.46 -8.21
C ASP A 1052 -25.11 -32.85 -7.54
N LYS A 1053 -24.47 -33.50 -6.55
CA LYS A 1053 -23.27 -32.97 -5.86
C LYS A 1053 -21.90 -33.35 -6.49
N PRO A 1054 -20.82 -32.55 -6.35
CA PRO A 1054 -19.50 -32.86 -6.91
C PRO A 1054 -18.61 -33.72 -6.00
N ALA A 1055 -18.67 -35.05 -6.11
CA ALA A 1055 -17.73 -35.94 -5.38
C ALA A 1055 -16.29 -35.92 -5.95
N TRP A 1056 -16.09 -35.41 -7.17
CA TRP A 1056 -14.80 -35.34 -7.87
C TRP A 1056 -14.76 -34.18 -8.87
N TRP A 1057 -13.59 -33.57 -9.03
CA TRP A 1057 -13.34 -32.44 -9.93
C TRP A 1057 -12.08 -32.65 -10.77
N VAL A 1058 -12.04 -32.05 -11.97
CA VAL A 1058 -10.95 -32.28 -12.95
C VAL A 1058 -10.45 -30.98 -13.57
N ARG A 1059 -9.11 -30.85 -13.66
CA ARG A 1059 -8.41 -29.73 -14.30
C ARG A 1059 -7.47 -30.18 -15.39
N SER A 1060 -7.63 -29.61 -16.58
CA SER A 1060 -6.63 -29.75 -17.64
C SER A 1060 -5.51 -28.72 -17.47
N SER A 1061 -4.26 -29.15 -17.64
CA SER A 1061 -3.07 -28.29 -17.67
C SER A 1061 -3.13 -27.16 -18.69
N ASN A 1062 -3.94 -27.33 -19.73
CA ASN A 1062 -4.03 -26.39 -20.85
C ASN A 1062 -5.22 -25.43 -20.73
N ALA A 1063 -6.25 -25.80 -19.96
CA ALA A 1063 -7.41 -24.96 -19.68
C ALA A 1063 -7.23 -24.15 -18.39
N GLY A 1064 -6.45 -24.66 -17.42
CA GLY A 1064 -6.13 -23.97 -16.17
C GLY A 1064 -7.23 -23.98 -15.11
N LEU A 1065 -8.43 -24.43 -15.46
CA LEU A 1065 -9.64 -24.46 -14.64
C LEU A 1065 -9.95 -25.87 -14.13
N TRP A 1066 -10.37 -26.01 -12.87
CA TRP A 1066 -11.11 -27.18 -12.38
C TRP A 1066 -12.59 -26.98 -12.70
N ASN A 1067 -13.32 -28.05 -13.06
CA ASN A 1067 -14.77 -28.01 -13.16
C ASN A 1067 -15.35 -29.35 -12.67
N LYS A 1068 -16.55 -29.33 -12.04
CA LYS A 1068 -17.43 -30.50 -12.02
C LYS A 1068 -17.82 -30.83 -13.47
N PRO A 1069 -17.67 -32.07 -13.95
CA PRO A 1069 -18.08 -32.40 -15.31
C PRO A 1069 -19.60 -32.38 -15.46
N VAL A 1070 -20.13 -31.43 -16.23
CA VAL A 1070 -21.59 -31.19 -16.34
C VAL A 1070 -22.20 -32.09 -17.42
N TYR A 1071 -23.24 -32.84 -17.09
CA TYR A 1071 -23.96 -33.66 -18.06
C TYR A 1071 -24.75 -32.81 -19.07
N ASP A 1072 -24.32 -32.83 -20.33
CA ASP A 1072 -25.05 -32.25 -21.44
C ASP A 1072 -26.03 -33.27 -22.03
N SER A 1073 -27.30 -33.12 -21.65
CA SER A 1073 -28.42 -33.91 -22.16
C SER A 1073 -28.63 -33.85 -23.69
N GLN A 1074 -28.04 -32.88 -24.40
CA GLN A 1074 -28.13 -32.78 -25.87
C GLN A 1074 -27.07 -33.62 -26.58
N THR A 1075 -25.86 -33.75 -26.01
CA THR A 1075 -24.75 -34.51 -26.60
C THR A 1075 -24.51 -35.87 -25.93
N GLY A 1076 -25.08 -36.08 -24.74
CA GLY A 1076 -24.92 -37.29 -23.92
C GLY A 1076 -23.55 -37.40 -23.25
N GLN A 1077 -22.85 -36.28 -23.06
CA GLN A 1077 -21.44 -36.18 -22.64
C GLN A 1077 -21.32 -35.35 -21.36
N TYR A 1078 -20.23 -35.54 -20.60
CA TYR A 1078 -19.95 -34.76 -19.40
C TYR A 1078 -18.85 -33.73 -19.71
N ILE A 1079 -19.21 -32.45 -19.77
CA ILE A 1079 -18.34 -31.37 -20.23
C ILE A 1079 -17.37 -30.95 -19.11
N VAL A 1080 -16.06 -31.01 -19.36
CA VAL A 1080 -15.01 -30.67 -18.38
C VAL A 1080 -14.49 -29.23 -18.56
N THR A 1081 -14.67 -28.64 -19.74
CA THR A 1081 -14.26 -27.26 -20.01
C THR A 1081 -15.30 -26.50 -20.83
N PRO A 1082 -15.52 -25.20 -20.57
CA PRO A 1082 -16.44 -24.38 -21.35
C PRO A 1082 -16.17 -24.45 -22.87
N GLY A 1083 -17.22 -24.73 -23.64
CA GLY A 1083 -17.14 -24.86 -25.11
C GLY A 1083 -16.75 -26.25 -25.63
N ASN A 1084 -16.96 -27.32 -24.84
CA ASN A 1084 -16.78 -28.73 -25.24
C ASN A 1084 -15.39 -29.07 -25.81
N GLN A 1085 -14.33 -28.39 -25.33
CA GLN A 1085 -12.96 -28.64 -25.79
C GLN A 1085 -12.41 -29.95 -25.22
N LEU A 1086 -12.84 -30.29 -24.00
CA LEU A 1086 -12.51 -31.51 -23.28
C LEU A 1086 -13.76 -31.99 -22.54
N PHE A 1087 -14.16 -33.24 -22.76
CA PHE A 1087 -15.39 -33.82 -22.20
C PHE A 1087 -15.22 -35.33 -22.05
N PHE A 1088 -15.91 -35.93 -21.09
CA PHE A 1088 -16.02 -37.38 -21.00
C PHE A 1088 -17.15 -37.87 -21.91
N ASP A 1089 -16.92 -38.97 -22.62
CA ASP A 1089 -17.90 -39.56 -23.55
C ASP A 1089 -19.14 -40.11 -22.83
N GLN A 1090 -18.97 -40.48 -21.56
CA GLN A 1090 -19.95 -40.92 -20.56
C GLN A 1090 -19.40 -40.51 -19.19
N GLU A 1091 -20.18 -40.66 -18.12
CA GLU A 1091 -19.66 -40.48 -16.76
C GLU A 1091 -18.47 -41.44 -16.52
N PRO A 1092 -17.39 -41.01 -15.86
CA PRO A 1092 -16.34 -41.93 -15.43
C PRO A 1092 -16.88 -42.99 -14.46
N GLU A 1093 -16.84 -44.24 -14.90
CA GLU A 1093 -17.34 -45.39 -14.14
C GLU A 1093 -16.22 -45.98 -13.27
N TYR A 1094 -16.55 -46.29 -12.01
CA TYR A 1094 -15.66 -47.03 -11.12
C TYR A 1094 -15.72 -48.52 -11.44
N GLU A 1095 -14.73 -49.02 -12.18
CA GLU A 1095 -14.62 -50.43 -12.58
C GLU A 1095 -13.35 -51.08 -12.01
N ASN A 1096 -13.52 -52.24 -11.35
CA ASN A 1096 -12.42 -53.11 -10.90
C ASN A 1096 -11.35 -52.41 -10.03
N GLY A 1097 -11.71 -51.34 -9.31
CA GLY A 1097 -10.79 -50.55 -8.48
C GLY A 1097 -10.09 -49.40 -9.23
N TYR A 1098 -10.60 -48.99 -10.39
CA TYR A 1098 -10.09 -47.83 -11.10
C TYR A 1098 -11.24 -46.88 -11.42
N LEU A 1099 -11.01 -45.56 -11.37
CA LEU A 1099 -11.88 -44.63 -12.08
C LEU A 1099 -11.49 -44.69 -13.55
N THR A 1100 -12.42 -45.21 -14.35
CA THR A 1100 -12.22 -45.47 -15.76
C THR A 1100 -13.09 -44.57 -16.61
N GLY A 1101 -12.57 -44.14 -17.74
CA GLY A 1101 -13.38 -43.36 -18.67
C GLY A 1101 -12.62 -43.04 -19.94
N LYS A 1102 -13.30 -42.32 -20.83
CA LYS A 1102 -12.71 -41.82 -22.08
C LYS A 1102 -12.89 -40.33 -22.13
N ILE A 1103 -11.77 -39.62 -22.05
CA ILE A 1103 -11.73 -38.19 -22.37
C ILE A 1103 -11.70 -38.07 -23.87
N ALA A 1104 -12.63 -37.28 -24.40
CA ALA A 1104 -12.69 -36.92 -25.78
C ALA A 1104 -12.38 -35.43 -25.97
N GLY A 1105 -11.67 -35.15 -27.05
CA GLY A 1105 -11.42 -33.80 -27.54
C GLY A 1105 -11.62 -33.74 -29.05
N TYR A 1106 -12.02 -32.58 -29.56
CA TYR A 1106 -12.17 -32.35 -31.00
C TYR A 1106 -10.86 -31.82 -31.60
N GLN A 1107 -10.38 -32.47 -32.65
CA GLN A 1107 -9.27 -32.02 -33.48
C GLN A 1107 -9.81 -31.62 -34.86
N ILE A 1108 -9.60 -30.37 -35.26
CA ILE A 1108 -9.91 -29.89 -36.61
C ILE A 1108 -8.69 -30.16 -37.50
N LEU A 1109 -8.84 -30.99 -38.54
CA LEU A 1109 -7.84 -31.13 -39.60
C LEU A 1109 -8.23 -30.26 -40.80
N VAL A 1110 -7.41 -29.25 -41.07
CA VAL A 1110 -7.42 -28.44 -42.30
C VAL A 1110 -6.13 -28.74 -43.07
N ASP A 1111 -6.22 -28.96 -44.39
CA ASP A 1111 -5.02 -29.10 -45.22
C ASP A 1111 -4.33 -27.72 -45.33
N PRO A 1112 -3.07 -27.56 -44.88
CA PRO A 1112 -2.39 -26.27 -44.88
C PRO A 1112 -2.08 -25.72 -46.29
N ASN A 1113 -2.34 -26.50 -47.36
CA ASN A 1113 -2.05 -26.08 -48.74
C ASN A 1113 -3.22 -25.35 -49.44
N ASP A 1114 -4.43 -25.29 -48.84
CA ASP A 1114 -5.66 -24.80 -49.51
C ASP A 1114 -6.29 -23.55 -48.83
N LEU A 1115 -5.50 -22.80 -48.06
CA LEU A 1115 -5.95 -21.63 -47.30
C LEU A 1115 -5.98 -20.34 -48.16
N GLY A 1116 -7.03 -20.21 -48.97
CA GLY A 1116 -7.33 -19.01 -49.76
C GLY A 1116 -8.43 -18.09 -49.21
N CYS A 1117 -9.16 -18.50 -48.17
CA CYS A 1117 -10.28 -17.76 -47.59
C CYS A 1117 -10.06 -17.49 -46.10
N ALA A 1118 -10.48 -16.29 -45.63
CA ALA A 1118 -10.41 -15.93 -44.23
C ALA A 1118 -11.42 -16.75 -43.40
N LEU A 1119 -10.97 -17.29 -42.26
CA LEU A 1119 -11.81 -18.08 -41.35
C LEU A 1119 -12.84 -17.23 -40.56
N ASP A 1120 -12.63 -15.91 -40.50
CA ASP A 1120 -13.37 -14.96 -39.67
C ASP A 1120 -14.83 -14.70 -40.10
N THR A 1121 -15.30 -15.24 -41.23
CA THR A 1121 -16.62 -14.91 -41.81
C THR A 1121 -17.65 -16.04 -41.81
N ILE A 1122 -17.31 -17.23 -41.30
CA ILE A 1122 -18.18 -18.43 -41.39
C ILE A 1122 -18.67 -18.91 -40.01
N PHE A 1123 -18.04 -18.48 -38.91
CA PHE A 1123 -18.38 -18.91 -37.54
C PHE A 1123 -18.72 -17.70 -36.64
N PRO A 1124 -19.83 -17.75 -35.86
CA PRO A 1124 -20.07 -16.81 -34.77
C PRO A 1124 -18.98 -16.92 -33.70
N GLU A 1125 -18.68 -15.82 -33.00
CA GLU A 1125 -17.59 -15.71 -32.02
C GLU A 1125 -17.67 -16.74 -30.88
N GLU A 1126 -18.87 -17.25 -30.56
CA GLU A 1126 -19.12 -18.25 -29.53
C GLU A 1126 -18.52 -19.64 -29.82
N ILE A 1127 -18.13 -19.94 -31.07
CA ILE A 1127 -17.63 -21.28 -31.49
C ILE A 1127 -16.09 -21.28 -31.66
N LEU A 1128 -15.43 -20.13 -31.63
CA LEU A 1128 -14.00 -19.99 -31.98
C LEU A 1128 -13.01 -20.35 -30.86
N THR A 1129 -13.43 -21.04 -29.80
CA THR A 1129 -12.55 -21.43 -28.69
C THR A 1129 -11.81 -22.76 -28.87
N PHE A 1130 -12.10 -23.54 -29.92
CA PHE A 1130 -11.42 -24.83 -30.14
C PHE A 1130 -9.91 -24.66 -30.41
N PRO A 1131 -9.01 -25.28 -29.61
CA PRO A 1131 -7.59 -25.30 -29.91
C PRO A 1131 -7.37 -26.17 -31.16
N THR A 1132 -6.93 -25.56 -32.26
CA THR A 1132 -6.82 -26.26 -33.55
C THR A 1132 -5.73 -27.35 -33.57
N HIS A 1133 -4.80 -27.34 -32.61
CA HIS A 1133 -3.76 -28.37 -32.48
C HIS A 1133 -3.44 -28.73 -31.01
N PHE A 1134 -3.77 -29.95 -30.59
CA PHE A 1134 -3.12 -30.58 -29.44
C PHE A 1134 -1.70 -30.99 -29.83
N THR A 1135 -0.67 -30.32 -29.27
CA THR A 1135 0.76 -30.61 -29.57
C THR A 1135 1.48 -31.36 -28.44
N GLY A 1136 0.76 -32.20 -27.72
CA GLY A 1136 1.24 -33.06 -26.64
C GLY A 1136 0.05 -33.64 -25.84
N PRO A 1137 0.29 -34.58 -24.92
CA PRO A 1137 -0.76 -35.05 -24.03
C PRO A 1137 -1.28 -33.91 -23.14
N PRO A 1138 -2.61 -33.74 -22.97
CA PRO A 1138 -3.12 -32.95 -21.86
C PRO A 1138 -2.73 -33.66 -20.57
N LYS A 1139 -2.05 -32.94 -19.67
CA LYS A 1139 -1.96 -33.36 -18.29
C LYS A 1139 -3.28 -33.02 -17.61
N LEU A 1140 -3.77 -33.92 -16.79
CA LEU A 1140 -5.02 -33.78 -16.09
C LEU A 1140 -4.75 -33.99 -14.61
N LYS A 1141 -5.07 -32.98 -13.80
CA LYS A 1141 -5.18 -33.15 -12.37
C LYS A 1141 -6.61 -33.56 -12.05
N PHE A 1142 -6.76 -34.51 -11.14
CA PHE A 1142 -8.02 -34.95 -10.57
C PHE A 1142 -7.91 -34.74 -9.07
N SER A 1143 -8.96 -34.18 -8.46
CA SER A 1143 -9.16 -34.18 -7.02
C SER A 1143 -10.44 -34.98 -6.79
N LEU A 1144 -10.39 -35.87 -5.81
CA LEU A 1144 -11.46 -36.80 -5.50
C LEU A 1144 -11.69 -36.79 -4.00
N LEU A 1145 -12.93 -36.62 -3.57
CA LEU A 1145 -13.33 -36.96 -2.23
C LEU A 1145 -13.51 -38.49 -2.14
N ALA A 1146 -12.74 -39.15 -1.29
CA ALA A 1146 -12.76 -40.60 -1.13
C ALA A 1146 -12.54 -41.03 0.32
N SER A 1147 -13.15 -42.15 0.69
CA SER A 1147 -12.82 -42.87 1.93
C SER A 1147 -11.43 -43.49 1.80
N ALA A 1148 -10.56 -43.28 2.78
CA ALA A 1148 -9.17 -43.74 2.82
C ALA A 1148 -8.76 -44.13 4.25
N PRO A 1149 -8.17 -45.34 4.48
CA PRO A 1149 -8.01 -45.89 5.82
C PRO A 1149 -7.14 -45.01 6.74
N SER A 1150 -7.34 -45.11 8.05
CA SER A 1150 -6.70 -44.23 9.04
C SER A 1150 -5.16 -44.23 9.04
N ASP A 1151 -4.52 -45.27 8.51
CA ASP A 1151 -3.06 -45.37 8.31
C ASP A 1151 -2.56 -44.85 6.94
N PHE A 1152 -3.45 -44.32 6.11
CA PHE A 1152 -3.12 -43.60 4.88
C PHE A 1152 -2.47 -42.25 5.21
N VAL A 1153 -1.16 -42.15 4.96
CA VAL A 1153 -0.38 -40.93 5.22
C VAL A 1153 0.34 -40.49 3.94
N GLY A 1154 -0.34 -39.66 3.15
CA GLY A 1154 0.27 -38.81 2.13
C GLY A 1154 -0.52 -38.69 0.82
N PRO A 1155 -0.24 -37.65 0.01
CA PRO A 1155 -0.78 -37.55 -1.34
C PRO A 1155 -0.26 -38.72 -2.19
N VAL A 1156 -1.17 -39.42 -2.88
CA VAL A 1156 -0.82 -40.48 -3.83
C VAL A 1156 -0.30 -39.85 -5.12
N VAL A 1157 0.97 -39.43 -5.08
CA VAL A 1157 1.71 -38.95 -6.24
C VAL A 1157 1.99 -40.12 -7.18
N ILE A 1158 1.02 -40.44 -8.05
CA ILE A 1158 1.20 -41.38 -9.15
C ILE A 1158 2.09 -40.74 -10.21
N SER A 1159 3.40 -40.89 -10.01
CA SER A 1159 4.48 -40.61 -10.94
C SER A 1159 4.35 -39.34 -11.79
N SER A 1160 4.88 -38.24 -11.27
CA SER A 1160 6.05 -37.72 -11.97
C SER A 1160 7.16 -37.38 -10.99
N GLN A 1161 8.40 -37.77 -11.32
CA GLN A 1161 9.50 -36.91 -10.90
C GLN A 1161 9.28 -35.59 -11.63
N ARG A 1162 9.08 -34.49 -10.91
CA ARG A 1162 9.29 -33.15 -11.47
C ARG A 1162 10.77 -33.05 -11.85
N GLU A 1163 11.12 -33.51 -13.05
CA GLU A 1163 12.34 -33.04 -13.69
C GLU A 1163 12.26 -31.51 -13.77
N PRO A 1164 13.37 -30.79 -13.51
CA PRO A 1164 13.36 -29.33 -13.57
C PRO A 1164 12.90 -28.87 -14.95
N LYS A 1165 11.95 -27.94 -14.97
CA LYS A 1165 11.29 -27.35 -16.15
C LYS A 1165 12.15 -27.50 -17.41
N LYS A 1166 11.66 -28.25 -18.42
CA LYS A 1166 12.26 -28.23 -19.77
C LYS A 1166 12.49 -26.77 -20.13
N LYS A 1167 13.74 -26.44 -20.50
CA LYS A 1167 14.10 -25.09 -20.93
C LYS A 1167 13.05 -24.61 -21.93
N GLN A 1168 12.36 -23.52 -21.60
CA GLN A 1168 11.62 -22.70 -22.57
C GLN A 1168 12.43 -22.63 -23.86
N LEU A 1169 11.80 -22.83 -25.01
CA LEU A 1169 12.42 -22.42 -26.26
C LEU A 1169 12.78 -20.94 -26.12
N PRO A 1170 14.08 -20.57 -26.11
CA PRO A 1170 14.44 -19.16 -26.09
C PRO A 1170 13.83 -18.54 -27.34
N VAL A 1171 13.31 -17.32 -27.24
CA VAL A 1171 12.82 -16.60 -28.41
C VAL A 1171 13.99 -16.50 -29.39
N ILE A 1172 13.91 -17.13 -30.56
CA ILE A 1172 15.01 -17.23 -31.52
C ILE A 1172 14.70 -16.52 -32.82
N ALA A 1173 15.67 -15.76 -33.32
CA ALA A 1173 15.65 -15.18 -34.66
C ALA A 1173 16.50 -16.00 -35.63
N TYR A 1174 15.91 -16.43 -36.75
CA TYR A 1174 16.62 -17.14 -37.81
C TYR A 1174 16.05 -16.82 -39.21
N PRO A 1175 16.88 -16.59 -40.24
CA PRO A 1175 18.33 -16.41 -40.17
C PRO A 1175 18.69 -15.09 -39.48
N ASN A 1176 19.77 -15.08 -38.72
CA ASN A 1176 20.28 -13.88 -38.05
C ASN A 1176 21.83 -13.94 -38.07
N PRO A 1177 22.54 -13.16 -38.90
CA PRO A 1177 22.05 -12.02 -39.68
C PRO A 1177 21.01 -12.34 -40.78
N ALA A 1178 20.09 -11.41 -40.97
CA ALA A 1178 18.97 -11.47 -41.91
C ALA A 1178 19.18 -10.48 -43.07
N LYS A 1179 18.68 -10.79 -44.27
CA LYS A 1179 18.85 -9.92 -45.46
C LYS A 1179 17.56 -9.26 -45.96
N HIS A 1180 16.46 -10.00 -45.98
CA HIS A 1180 15.14 -9.53 -46.47
C HIS A 1180 14.03 -9.78 -45.47
N GLU A 1181 14.14 -10.86 -44.70
CA GLU A 1181 13.19 -11.30 -43.67
C GLU A 1181 13.93 -12.06 -42.57
N VAL A 1182 13.29 -12.18 -41.40
CA VAL A 1182 13.73 -13.03 -40.28
C VAL A 1182 12.52 -13.76 -39.69
N GLN A 1183 12.66 -15.04 -39.34
CA GLN A 1183 11.67 -15.73 -38.51
C GLN A 1183 11.99 -15.56 -37.03
N ILE A 1184 11.02 -15.11 -36.25
CA ILE A 1184 11.03 -15.15 -34.79
C ILE A 1184 10.23 -16.35 -34.34
N LYS A 1185 10.85 -17.29 -33.62
CA LYS A 1185 10.16 -18.47 -33.05
C LYS A 1185 10.09 -18.36 -31.53
N TYR A 1186 8.94 -18.73 -30.97
CA TYR A 1186 8.62 -18.67 -29.55
C TYR A 1186 7.59 -19.75 -29.18
N GLU A 1187 7.37 -19.94 -27.89
CA GLU A 1187 6.48 -20.95 -27.33
C GLU A 1187 5.63 -20.31 -26.21
N LEU A 1188 4.36 -20.68 -26.14
CA LEU A 1188 3.40 -20.25 -25.12
C LEU A 1188 2.90 -21.46 -24.33
N GLU A 1189 3.01 -21.41 -23.01
CA GLU A 1189 2.49 -22.45 -22.10
C GLU A 1189 1.00 -22.26 -21.80
N GLN A 1190 0.50 -21.03 -21.91
CA GLN A 1190 -0.89 -20.63 -21.69
C GLN A 1190 -1.32 -19.62 -22.77
N SER A 1191 -2.62 -19.42 -22.97
CA SER A 1191 -3.12 -18.34 -23.82
C SER A 1191 -2.61 -16.97 -23.33
N ALA A 1192 -2.07 -16.15 -24.23
CA ALA A 1192 -1.54 -14.83 -23.89
C ALA A 1192 -1.68 -13.86 -25.06
N GLN A 1193 -1.84 -12.56 -24.78
CA GLN A 1193 -1.70 -11.56 -25.83
C GLN A 1193 -0.21 -11.37 -26.14
N VAL A 1194 0.14 -11.31 -27.43
CA VAL A 1194 1.54 -11.31 -27.89
C VAL A 1194 1.81 -10.11 -28.79
N SER A 1195 3.01 -9.55 -28.68
CA SER A 1195 3.53 -8.59 -29.65
C SER A 1195 5.02 -8.80 -29.91
N LEU A 1196 5.43 -8.53 -31.15
CA LEU A 1196 6.82 -8.53 -31.60
C LEU A 1196 7.19 -7.12 -32.08
N ALA A 1197 8.15 -6.47 -31.42
CA ALA A 1197 8.56 -5.10 -31.73
C ALA A 1197 10.07 -4.99 -31.98
N ILE A 1198 10.46 -4.35 -33.09
CA ILE A 1198 11.84 -4.11 -33.51
C ILE A 1198 12.22 -2.65 -33.22
N PHE A 1199 13.29 -2.49 -32.46
CA PHE A 1199 13.88 -1.22 -32.06
C PHE A 1199 15.27 -1.04 -32.67
N ASN A 1200 15.67 0.21 -32.94
CA ASN A 1200 17.03 0.54 -33.35
C ASN A 1200 17.99 0.57 -32.14
N THR A 1201 19.29 0.81 -32.37
CA THR A 1201 20.30 0.88 -31.29
C THR A 1201 20.13 2.07 -30.34
N GLY A 1202 19.28 3.05 -30.66
CA GLY A 1202 18.89 4.15 -29.80
C GLY A 1202 17.57 3.92 -29.06
N GLY A 1203 17.01 2.70 -29.09
CA GLY A 1203 15.76 2.35 -28.42
C GLY A 1203 14.49 2.84 -29.12
N GLN A 1204 14.58 3.43 -30.32
CA GLN A 1204 13.39 3.90 -31.05
C GLN A 1204 12.73 2.73 -31.79
N PHE A 1205 11.41 2.61 -31.67
CA PHE A 1205 10.61 1.67 -32.44
C PHE A 1205 10.74 1.90 -33.95
N VAL A 1206 10.82 0.82 -34.74
CA VAL A 1206 10.98 0.88 -36.20
C VAL A 1206 9.96 0.03 -36.94
N HIS A 1207 9.64 -1.17 -36.44
CA HIS A 1207 8.70 -2.09 -37.06
C HIS A 1207 8.15 -3.08 -36.02
N GLY A 1208 6.94 -3.60 -36.18
CA GLY A 1208 6.38 -4.56 -35.23
C GLY A 1208 4.99 -5.05 -35.60
N ILE A 1209 4.58 -6.15 -34.97
CA ILE A 1209 3.30 -6.83 -35.17
C ILE A 1209 2.70 -7.11 -33.80
N ASP A 1210 1.53 -6.53 -33.53
CA ASP A 1210 0.69 -6.84 -32.38
C ASP A 1210 -0.33 -7.92 -32.79
N TYR A 1211 -0.44 -8.99 -32.00
CA TYR A 1211 -1.40 -10.07 -32.22
C TYR A 1211 -2.60 -9.92 -31.30
N ALA A 1212 -3.70 -10.58 -31.68
CA ALA A 1212 -4.73 -10.99 -30.74
C ALA A 1212 -4.17 -12.01 -29.73
N ILE A 1213 -5.01 -12.47 -28.80
CA ILE A 1213 -4.66 -13.54 -27.87
C ILE A 1213 -4.30 -14.79 -28.67
N GLN A 1214 -3.10 -15.33 -28.43
CA GLN A 1214 -2.62 -16.57 -29.03
C GLN A 1214 -2.73 -17.72 -28.02
N PRO A 1215 -3.26 -18.90 -28.41
CA PRO A 1215 -3.38 -20.06 -27.53
C PRO A 1215 -2.02 -20.68 -27.15
N PRO A 1216 -1.96 -21.67 -26.24
CA PRO A 1216 -0.74 -22.44 -25.97
C PRO A 1216 -0.20 -23.09 -27.26
N GLY A 1217 1.13 -23.13 -27.42
CA GLY A 1217 1.76 -23.77 -28.58
C GLY A 1217 3.05 -23.09 -29.06
N GLN A 1218 3.64 -23.63 -30.13
CA GLN A 1218 4.85 -23.11 -30.76
C GLN A 1218 4.54 -22.28 -32.00
N TYR A 1219 5.14 -21.10 -32.08
CA TYR A 1219 4.88 -20.10 -33.11
C TYR A 1219 6.16 -19.75 -33.87
N ALA A 1220 6.01 -19.36 -35.14
CA ALA A 1220 7.11 -18.91 -36.00
C ALA A 1220 6.64 -17.78 -36.92
N GLN A 1221 6.88 -16.53 -36.53
CA GLN A 1221 6.52 -15.36 -37.34
C GLN A 1221 7.66 -14.95 -38.28
N THR A 1222 7.37 -14.78 -39.57
CA THR A 1222 8.26 -14.08 -40.50
C THR A 1222 8.04 -12.57 -40.43
N ILE A 1223 9.10 -11.78 -40.17
CA ILE A 1223 9.08 -10.32 -40.21
C ILE A 1223 9.89 -9.83 -41.41
N GLY A 1224 9.29 -8.99 -42.25
CA GLY A 1224 9.97 -8.34 -43.38
C GLY A 1224 10.87 -7.20 -42.91
N LEU A 1225 12.09 -7.14 -43.46
CA LEU A 1225 13.12 -6.17 -43.06
C LEU A 1225 13.56 -5.25 -44.23
N ASN A 1226 12.79 -5.20 -45.33
CA ASN A 1226 13.16 -4.46 -46.53
C ASN A 1226 13.20 -2.94 -46.31
N ASP A 1227 12.39 -2.43 -45.38
CA ASP A 1227 12.32 -1.00 -45.02
C ASP A 1227 13.37 -0.61 -43.96
N LEU A 1228 14.17 -1.57 -43.47
CA LEU A 1228 15.22 -1.35 -42.48
C LEU A 1228 16.59 -1.16 -43.15
N ALA A 1229 17.31 -0.10 -42.75
CA ALA A 1229 18.70 0.09 -43.16
C ALA A 1229 19.62 -1.02 -42.60
N PRO A 1230 20.70 -1.41 -43.31
CA PRO A 1230 21.69 -2.35 -42.78
C PRO A 1230 22.25 -1.88 -41.43
N GLY A 1231 22.27 -2.76 -40.43
CA GLY A 1231 22.59 -2.38 -39.06
C GLY A 1231 22.20 -3.42 -38.00
N MET A 1232 22.37 -3.03 -36.74
CA MET A 1232 21.97 -3.80 -35.56
C MET A 1232 20.63 -3.28 -35.05
N TYR A 1233 19.75 -4.19 -34.68
CA TYR A 1233 18.42 -3.91 -34.13
C TYR A 1233 18.17 -4.84 -32.93
N PHE A 1234 17.12 -4.57 -32.17
CA PHE A 1234 16.64 -5.42 -31.10
C PHE A 1234 15.20 -5.79 -31.39
N CYS A 1235 14.90 -7.08 -31.53
CA CYS A 1235 13.52 -7.57 -31.55
C CYS A 1235 13.14 -7.97 -30.13
N THR A 1236 11.98 -7.50 -29.68
CA THR A 1236 11.45 -7.71 -28.35
C THR A 1236 10.13 -8.44 -28.47
N PHE A 1237 10.04 -9.58 -27.80
CA PHE A 1237 8.82 -10.32 -27.55
C PHE A 1237 8.18 -9.81 -26.26
N VAL A 1238 6.89 -9.49 -26.32
CA VAL A 1238 6.10 -9.01 -25.18
C VAL A 1238 4.83 -9.85 -25.07
N SER A 1239 4.58 -10.39 -23.88
CA SER A 1239 3.28 -10.92 -23.46
C SER A 1239 3.04 -10.65 -21.98
N ASP A 1240 1.85 -10.97 -21.47
CA ASP A 1240 1.44 -10.64 -20.10
C ASP A 1240 2.46 -11.11 -19.03
N ARG A 1241 2.88 -12.38 -19.13
CA ARG A 1241 3.85 -12.98 -18.20
C ARG A 1241 5.30 -12.95 -18.71
N PHE A 1242 5.56 -12.82 -20.02
CA PHE A 1242 6.91 -12.95 -20.59
C PHE A 1242 7.42 -11.68 -21.30
N TYR A 1243 8.72 -11.44 -21.19
CA TYR A 1243 9.43 -10.36 -21.87
C TYR A 1243 10.82 -10.85 -22.28
N HIS A 1244 11.17 -10.76 -23.55
CA HIS A 1244 12.46 -11.25 -24.05
C HIS A 1244 12.97 -10.41 -25.21
N THR A 1245 14.22 -9.93 -25.13
CA THR A 1245 14.85 -9.14 -26.20
C THR A 1245 16.00 -9.91 -26.83
N ILE A 1246 15.94 -10.04 -28.15
CA ILE A 1246 16.96 -10.66 -29.01
C ILE A 1246 17.58 -9.64 -29.95
N LYS A 1247 18.90 -9.67 -30.05
CA LYS A 1247 19.66 -8.88 -31.02
C LYS A 1247 19.42 -9.40 -32.44
N LEU A 1248 18.98 -8.53 -33.35
CA LEU A 1248 18.91 -8.75 -34.79
C LEU A 1248 20.05 -8.04 -35.53
N ILE A 1249 20.52 -8.63 -36.62
CA ILE A 1249 21.49 -8.00 -37.54
C ILE A 1249 20.89 -8.01 -38.94
N LYS A 1250 20.67 -6.83 -39.51
CA LYS A 1250 20.25 -6.62 -40.90
C LYS A 1250 21.49 -6.42 -41.79
N LEU A 1251 21.65 -7.28 -42.79
CA LEU A 1251 22.67 -7.17 -43.86
C LEU A 1251 22.27 -6.18 -44.95
#